data_AF-A0A1I4G8K8-F1
#
_entry.id   AF-A0A1I4G8K8-F1
#
_cell.length_a   1.000
_cell.length_b   1.000
_cell.length_c   1.000
_cell.angle_alpha   90.00
_cell.angle_beta   90.00
_cell.angle_gamma   90.00
#
_symmetry.space_group_name_H-M   'P 1'
#
loop_
_entity.id
_entity.type
_entity.pdbx_description
1 polymer ?
#
loop_
_entity_poly.entity_id
_entity_poly.type
_entity_poly.pdbx_seq_one_letter_code
_entity_poly.pdbx_strand_id
1 'polypeptide(L)'
;MVKGKARSMARGILCFLIVLSMFFSSIPFVKTGGIQTAYAANSSVTQSGNVWTLENDVMKSVVSFASGSIQMTSYYNKEASKEYLTGSGSQYLFYYNYGGSDLYANDGGWTLGTATITDISKFGTNWGKLLTIPVTRTSPQNVTINLKFEIYNGKSGLKYSNSIKNNATSEKTITNSDIISLNLPNDAHTLYYVPNMAWYSTSGSLAPNTGRNAITVYNSGDGWGLQPEMNWKTEGAPNRLPFASINAWSGITNVKISTNTEAVQLVLFPNEEFEYISVNMTVFKGDVIDGKMAVEEHLRKRFKYHDVTSLFTTNDWDYIGQRTDAFFRNTVVPKAAQAGLDMVMIDDSWNTTRDTTTAKTSFTSNLAALTDTIVGQGLRFGLWFSMTGDDHNKGRDLADPANIEFKRSQVEDIMIPQYHLSHQMIDLTEFWPNTAATSTSHPSDSIYRKNVLVRNFMNDLVSRHPDFIGKLTSEVDIYPTQGDRNNGLLHISDNGFLSANGGVGSSMKIGMDSFGYLPMNSVYYGGNPSGKVEDYYSYMMARVIKFNTDPSSWTNAGMDSLKKFNNWRKSPRIKALTEQTTRPLYAGPDFDTSGSYAWMYATEDKSKALVIATAANVTAVPDDLTLNLRWLDSNKTYLVEDITMNDSGVSSYSYKGKFTGSQLKSPGLPVNLADNTSKGKAFWIQEDNSTAMQVLYADEKIASFTQTAGTSSLTVNVTGTAGTIGKVVVFDRTANKTITSDVTIGTGGTGSVTIGSGILLEAESLTAAVSPGSNVANGADTAASNGSLSYGNLNGVGDWVQYTATVPSPGTYNVKVQVKKHPSRGTAQLYIDGVAQGSPIDEYQSAQGYVEVDLGNIAFTTAGSKLFKFQITGKNASSSSYILATDTIRLTYKSPDVILPPAVPEAVKFEAESLTTTASSGATQTYGADSAASNGGLNYANANAVGGWVQYTVNVPASGTYRVRVQVKKHPDRGTAQLYIDGTAQGSPIDEYQSAQGYVTVDLGNVTFGSAGNKQFKFQVTGKNASSSSYTLATDYISLTKEPLNYEFESLTTTVSAGDTTANGSDTAASGGALSYGNFNAVGDWMEYTVNVPIAGTYTLSARVKKHPDRGTAQLYIDGIVQGNPVDQYQSTPGYTVVGLGNVTFSSAGNKQFKFQITGKDPSSGNFTLANDKLILTRVN
;
A
#
# COMPACT_ATOMS: atom_id res chain seq x y z
N MET A 1 17.29 25.34 -70.08
CA MET A 1 17.68 26.02 -68.81
C MET A 1 16.58 25.96 -67.71
N VAL A 2 15.75 24.90 -67.65
CA VAL A 2 14.63 24.79 -66.66
C VAL A 2 14.65 23.50 -65.82
N LYS A 3 15.41 22.46 -66.21
CA LYS A 3 15.50 21.20 -65.43
C LYS A 3 16.59 21.17 -64.33
N GLY A 4 17.50 22.16 -64.31
CA GLY A 4 18.59 22.25 -63.31
C GLY A 4 18.20 22.98 -62.02
N LYS A 5 17.27 23.94 -62.08
CA LYS A 5 16.85 24.72 -60.89
C LYS A 5 15.88 23.95 -59.98
N ALA A 6 15.05 23.06 -60.53
CA ALA A 6 14.11 22.25 -59.74
C ALA A 6 14.80 21.21 -58.83
N ARG A 7 15.92 20.60 -59.28
CA ARG A 7 16.68 19.63 -58.46
C ARG A 7 17.51 20.29 -57.36
N SER A 8 17.95 21.54 -57.56
CA SER A 8 18.63 22.34 -56.53
C SER A 8 17.66 22.82 -55.44
N MET A 9 16.45 23.26 -55.82
CA MET A 9 15.41 23.65 -54.85
C MET A 9 14.88 22.46 -54.06
N ALA A 10 14.68 21.30 -54.69
CA ALA A 10 14.23 20.10 -54.00
C ALA A 10 15.27 19.56 -52.99
N ARG A 11 16.57 19.64 -53.30
CA ARG A 11 17.63 19.28 -52.34
C ARG A 11 17.82 20.31 -51.22
N GLY A 12 17.63 21.60 -51.52
CA GLY A 12 17.62 22.67 -50.51
C GLY A 12 16.44 22.55 -49.55
N ILE A 13 15.23 22.27 -50.05
CA ILE A 13 14.02 22.06 -49.25
C ILE A 13 14.10 20.77 -48.44
N LEU A 14 14.67 19.69 -48.99
CA LEU A 14 14.85 18.44 -48.25
C LEU A 14 15.93 18.56 -47.16
N CYS A 15 17.03 19.30 -47.39
CA CYS A 15 18.01 19.58 -46.34
C CYS A 15 17.47 20.55 -45.28
N PHE A 16 16.65 21.54 -45.67
CA PHE A 16 15.99 22.45 -44.72
C PHE A 16 14.91 21.71 -43.90
N LEU A 17 14.18 20.77 -44.49
CA LEU A 17 13.23 19.89 -43.79
C LEU A 17 13.92 18.86 -42.89
N ILE A 18 15.09 18.33 -43.28
CA ILE A 18 15.87 17.41 -42.45
C ILE A 18 16.48 18.17 -41.25
N VAL A 19 17.03 19.37 -41.46
CA VAL A 19 17.54 20.21 -40.37
C VAL A 19 16.41 20.70 -39.47
N LEU A 20 15.25 21.10 -40.02
CA LEU A 20 14.07 21.47 -39.22
C LEU A 20 13.49 20.25 -38.47
N SER A 21 13.52 19.04 -39.05
CA SER A 21 13.13 17.80 -38.37
C SER A 21 14.12 17.33 -37.31
N MET A 22 15.39 17.77 -37.36
CA MET A 22 16.39 17.56 -36.31
C MET A 22 16.33 18.63 -35.21
N PHE A 23 15.79 19.83 -35.50
CA PHE A 23 15.45 20.84 -34.50
C PHE A 23 14.07 20.62 -33.85
N PHE A 24 13.18 19.86 -34.49
CA PHE A 24 11.84 19.49 -33.98
C PHE A 24 11.65 17.99 -33.72
N SER A 25 12.68 17.16 -33.87
CA SER A 25 12.78 15.92 -33.11
C SER A 25 12.95 16.33 -31.67
N SER A 26 11.81 16.59 -31.05
CA SER A 26 11.62 16.52 -29.63
C SER A 26 12.43 15.32 -29.14
N ILE A 27 13.61 15.59 -28.58
CA ILE A 27 14.02 14.89 -27.37
C ILE A 27 12.72 14.87 -26.56
N PRO A 28 12.16 13.70 -26.21
CA PRO A 28 10.90 13.69 -25.49
C PRO A 28 11.10 14.63 -24.32
N PHE A 29 10.44 15.79 -24.37
CA PHE A 29 10.35 16.70 -23.25
C PHE A 29 9.47 15.91 -22.29
N VAL A 30 10.09 15.03 -21.52
CA VAL A 30 9.39 14.30 -20.49
C VAL A 30 9.01 15.38 -19.51
N LYS A 31 7.73 15.73 -19.49
CA LYS A 31 7.09 16.45 -18.40
C LYS A 31 7.24 15.53 -17.17
N THR A 32 8.41 15.56 -16.53
CA THR A 32 8.74 14.75 -15.35
C THR A 32 8.06 15.35 -14.14
N GLY A 33 6.75 15.16 -14.09
CA GLY A 33 5.87 15.61 -13.01
C GLY A 33 4.56 14.84 -13.02
N GLY A 34 4.15 14.32 -14.19
CA GLY A 34 3.13 13.28 -14.31
C GLY A 34 3.71 11.89 -14.07
N ILE A 35 2.89 10.98 -13.57
CA ILE A 35 3.20 9.56 -13.49
C ILE A 35 3.10 8.98 -14.91
N GLN A 36 4.14 8.30 -15.37
CA GLN A 36 4.03 7.47 -16.57
C GLN A 36 3.15 6.27 -16.24
N THR A 37 1.98 6.16 -16.86
CA THR A 37 1.19 4.93 -16.84
C THR A 37 1.74 4.03 -17.95
N ALA A 38 2.59 3.05 -17.61
CA ALA A 38 2.80 1.94 -18.52
C ALA A 38 1.45 1.22 -18.67
N TYR A 39 0.94 1.09 -19.89
CA TYR A 39 -0.35 0.45 -20.11
C TYR A 39 -0.26 -1.04 -19.78
N ALA A 40 -1.17 -1.53 -18.93
CA ALA A 40 -1.42 -2.95 -18.72
C ALA A 40 -1.47 -3.72 -20.05
N ALA A 41 -1.07 -4.99 -20.06
CA ALA A 41 -1.39 -5.84 -21.22
C ALA A 41 -2.91 -5.95 -21.37
N ASN A 42 -3.39 -5.77 -22.60
CA ASN A 42 -4.81 -5.85 -22.91
C ASN A 42 -5.29 -7.30 -22.78
N SER A 43 -6.47 -7.49 -22.17
CA SER A 43 -7.16 -8.76 -22.22
C SER A 43 -7.60 -9.08 -23.65
N SER A 44 -7.74 -10.37 -23.95
CA SER A 44 -8.13 -10.85 -25.26
C SER A 44 -9.25 -11.87 -25.16
N VAL A 45 -10.09 -11.90 -26.19
CA VAL A 45 -11.05 -12.97 -26.44
C VAL A 45 -10.84 -13.41 -27.88
N THR A 46 -10.43 -14.66 -28.05
CA THR A 46 -10.24 -15.27 -29.38
C THR A 46 -11.28 -16.35 -29.60
N GLN A 47 -11.87 -16.37 -30.80
CA GLN A 47 -12.85 -17.37 -31.20
C GLN A 47 -12.27 -18.28 -32.27
N SER A 48 -12.39 -19.59 -32.06
CA SER A 48 -12.06 -20.62 -33.05
C SER A 48 -13.23 -21.61 -33.14
N GLY A 49 -14.09 -21.44 -34.16
CA GLY A 49 -15.35 -22.16 -34.25
C GLY A 49 -16.27 -21.83 -33.08
N ASN A 50 -16.71 -22.86 -32.36
CA ASN A 50 -17.57 -22.75 -31.17
C ASN A 50 -16.75 -22.82 -29.86
N VAL A 51 -15.49 -22.37 -29.90
CA VAL A 51 -14.59 -22.29 -28.74
C VAL A 51 -14.11 -20.86 -28.60
N TRP A 52 -14.24 -20.32 -27.38
CA TRP A 52 -13.80 -18.98 -27.01
C TRP A 52 -12.74 -19.06 -25.92
N THR A 53 -11.58 -18.47 -26.17
CA THR A 53 -10.48 -18.39 -25.21
C THR A 53 -10.35 -16.95 -24.73
N LEU A 54 -10.51 -16.75 -23.42
CA LEU A 54 -10.38 -15.47 -22.73
C LEU A 54 -9.07 -15.45 -21.95
N GLU A 55 -8.21 -14.47 -22.19
CA GLU A 55 -6.89 -14.38 -21.54
C GLU A 55 -6.54 -12.96 -21.10
N ASN A 56 -5.79 -12.87 -19.99
CA ASN A 56 -5.05 -11.68 -19.57
C ASN A 56 -3.70 -12.10 -18.96
N ASP A 57 -3.05 -11.27 -18.15
CA ASP A 57 -1.74 -11.56 -17.59
C ASP A 57 -1.72 -12.80 -16.70
N VAL A 58 -2.77 -13.01 -15.89
CA VAL A 58 -2.78 -13.99 -14.80
C VAL A 58 -3.58 -15.24 -15.10
N MET A 59 -4.57 -15.18 -15.99
CA MET A 59 -5.47 -16.31 -16.24
C MET A 59 -5.79 -16.55 -17.71
N LYS A 60 -6.20 -17.80 -17.97
CA LYS A 60 -6.86 -18.24 -19.21
C LYS A 60 -8.15 -18.98 -18.84
N SER A 61 -9.25 -18.63 -19.50
CA SER A 61 -10.51 -19.38 -19.43
C SER A 61 -10.92 -19.80 -20.83
N VAL A 62 -11.42 -21.03 -20.99
CA VAL A 62 -11.91 -21.53 -22.27
C VAL A 62 -13.37 -21.95 -22.10
N VAL A 63 -14.23 -21.44 -22.97
CA VAL A 63 -15.65 -21.79 -23.05
C VAL A 63 -15.89 -22.45 -24.40
N SER A 64 -16.64 -23.54 -24.43
CA SER A 64 -16.94 -24.25 -25.66
C SER A 64 -18.39 -24.69 -25.74
N PHE A 65 -18.94 -24.67 -26.95
CA PHE A 65 -20.23 -25.26 -27.27
C PHE A 65 -20.07 -26.47 -28.19
N ALA A 66 -20.54 -27.63 -27.75
CA ALA A 66 -20.51 -28.87 -28.51
C ALA A 66 -21.70 -29.77 -28.12
N SER A 67 -22.24 -30.52 -29.08
CA SER A 67 -23.31 -31.51 -28.85
C SER A 67 -24.50 -30.97 -28.04
N GLY A 68 -24.92 -29.73 -28.34
CA GLY A 68 -26.04 -29.08 -27.66
C GLY A 68 -25.76 -28.65 -26.20
N SER A 69 -24.49 -28.59 -25.80
CA SER A 69 -24.04 -28.26 -24.45
C SER A 69 -23.05 -27.10 -24.47
N ILE A 70 -23.12 -26.22 -23.46
CA ILE A 70 -22.13 -25.17 -23.21
C ILE A 70 -21.38 -25.43 -21.92
N GLN A 71 -20.05 -25.37 -21.97
CA GLN A 71 -19.17 -25.70 -20.84
C GLN A 71 -17.96 -24.78 -20.78
N MET A 72 -17.46 -24.53 -19.57
CA MET A 72 -16.12 -23.99 -19.35
C MET A 72 -15.16 -25.18 -19.27
N THR A 73 -14.19 -25.26 -20.17
CA THR A 73 -13.26 -26.39 -20.29
C THR A 73 -11.85 -26.08 -19.79
N SER A 74 -11.56 -24.82 -19.48
CA SER A 74 -10.31 -24.42 -18.80
C SER A 74 -10.57 -23.26 -17.83
N TYR A 75 -10.01 -23.35 -16.64
CA TYR A 75 -9.88 -22.28 -15.65
C TYR A 75 -8.43 -22.30 -15.13
N TYR A 76 -7.56 -21.71 -15.94
CA TYR A 76 -6.11 -21.88 -15.82
C TYR A 76 -5.44 -20.66 -15.19
N ASN A 77 -4.61 -20.91 -14.19
CA ASN A 77 -3.74 -19.95 -13.54
C ASN A 77 -2.37 -19.93 -14.23
N LYS A 78 -2.06 -18.83 -14.93
CA LYS A 78 -0.80 -18.68 -15.67
C LYS A 78 0.40 -18.50 -14.75
N GLU A 79 0.22 -17.80 -13.63
CA GLU A 79 1.31 -17.50 -12.68
C GLU A 79 1.76 -18.77 -11.92
N ALA A 80 0.81 -19.64 -11.59
CA ALA A 80 1.07 -20.95 -11.00
C ALA A 80 1.29 -22.06 -12.03
N SER A 81 1.04 -21.77 -13.32
CA SER A 81 1.05 -22.75 -14.41
C SER A 81 0.13 -23.97 -14.15
N LYS A 82 -1.09 -23.73 -13.65
CA LYS A 82 -1.98 -24.77 -13.12
C LYS A 82 -3.39 -24.69 -13.68
N GLU A 83 -3.95 -25.84 -14.10
CA GLU A 83 -5.36 -26.00 -14.48
C GLU A 83 -6.17 -26.42 -13.26
N TYR A 84 -7.26 -25.70 -12.97
CA TYR A 84 -8.10 -25.98 -11.81
C TYR A 84 -9.34 -26.80 -12.13
N LEU A 85 -9.74 -27.00 -13.38
CA LEU A 85 -10.89 -27.84 -13.72
C LEU A 85 -10.53 -29.34 -13.79
N THR A 86 -9.87 -29.85 -12.74
CA THR A 86 -9.26 -31.19 -12.70
C THR A 86 -9.86 -32.11 -11.63
N GLY A 87 -10.75 -31.59 -10.79
CA GLY A 87 -11.44 -32.36 -9.75
C GLY A 87 -12.47 -33.34 -10.31
N SER A 88 -12.97 -34.22 -9.44
CA SER A 88 -13.85 -35.35 -9.82
C SER A 88 -15.35 -35.04 -9.80
N GLY A 89 -15.76 -33.84 -9.39
CA GLY A 89 -17.17 -33.44 -9.31
C GLY A 89 -17.77 -33.02 -10.66
N SER A 90 -19.09 -32.82 -10.70
CA SER A 90 -19.77 -32.32 -11.89
C SER A 90 -19.46 -30.84 -12.14
N GLN A 91 -19.45 -30.46 -13.41
CA GLN A 91 -19.23 -29.09 -13.86
C GLN A 91 -20.30 -28.65 -14.86
N TYR A 92 -20.83 -27.45 -14.67
CA TYR A 92 -21.76 -26.81 -15.60
C TYR A 92 -21.84 -25.31 -15.33
N LEU A 93 -22.08 -24.54 -16.38
CA LEU A 93 -22.14 -23.08 -16.31
C LEU A 93 -23.41 -22.56 -15.65
N PHE A 94 -24.51 -23.30 -15.67
CA PHE A 94 -25.73 -22.97 -14.94
C PHE A 94 -26.61 -24.21 -14.78
N TYR A 95 -27.47 -24.19 -13.76
CA TYR A 95 -28.63 -25.07 -13.63
C TYR A 95 -29.84 -24.25 -13.18
N TYR A 96 -30.99 -24.47 -13.81
CA TYR A 96 -32.25 -23.82 -13.45
C TYR A 96 -33.37 -24.85 -13.35
N ASN A 97 -34.07 -24.90 -12.22
CA ASN A 97 -35.42 -25.45 -12.19
C ASN A 97 -36.38 -24.37 -12.72
N TYR A 98 -36.61 -24.38 -14.04
CA TYR A 98 -37.31 -23.33 -14.77
C TYR A 98 -38.71 -23.81 -15.16
N GLY A 99 -39.74 -23.19 -14.56
CA GLY A 99 -41.13 -23.57 -14.82
C GLY A 99 -41.43 -25.04 -14.51
N GLY A 100 -40.73 -25.62 -13.52
CA GLY A 100 -40.85 -27.02 -13.11
C GLY A 100 -39.98 -28.01 -13.91
N SER A 101 -39.12 -27.54 -14.80
CA SER A 101 -38.19 -28.39 -15.56
C SER A 101 -36.74 -28.11 -15.20
N ASP A 102 -35.96 -29.17 -15.02
CA ASP A 102 -34.52 -29.09 -14.77
C ASP A 102 -33.77 -28.84 -16.08
N LEU A 103 -33.08 -27.69 -16.15
CA LEU A 103 -32.30 -27.29 -17.32
C LEU A 103 -30.83 -27.12 -16.91
N TYR A 104 -29.96 -27.97 -17.44
CA TYR A 104 -28.51 -27.86 -17.21
C TYR A 104 -27.81 -27.31 -18.44
N ALA A 105 -26.75 -26.52 -18.26
CA ALA A 105 -25.94 -26.02 -19.37
C ALA A 105 -25.34 -27.14 -20.26
N ASN A 106 -25.19 -28.35 -19.71
CA ASN A 106 -24.47 -29.48 -20.31
C ASN A 106 -25.31 -30.75 -20.54
N ASP A 107 -26.63 -30.64 -20.64
CA ASP A 107 -27.54 -31.78 -20.88
C ASP A 107 -27.82 -32.08 -22.37
N GLY A 108 -27.23 -31.33 -23.30
CA GLY A 108 -27.39 -31.50 -24.75
C GLY A 108 -28.63 -30.85 -25.37
N GLY A 109 -29.46 -30.14 -24.60
CA GLY A 109 -30.73 -29.58 -25.07
C GLY A 109 -30.67 -28.15 -25.63
N TRP A 110 -29.48 -27.60 -25.89
CA TRP A 110 -29.30 -26.20 -26.31
C TRP A 110 -28.97 -26.05 -27.79
N THR A 111 -29.38 -24.92 -28.36
CA THR A 111 -28.96 -24.43 -29.68
C THR A 111 -28.14 -23.16 -29.50
N LEU A 112 -26.98 -23.09 -30.14
CA LEU A 112 -26.09 -21.94 -30.07
C LEU A 112 -26.60 -20.78 -30.94
N GLY A 113 -26.67 -19.58 -30.36
CA GLY A 113 -26.89 -18.32 -31.08
C GLY A 113 -25.59 -17.62 -31.47
N THR A 114 -25.68 -16.43 -32.05
CA THR A 114 -24.51 -15.65 -32.47
C THR A 114 -23.82 -15.02 -31.27
N ALA A 115 -22.60 -15.46 -30.96
CA ALA A 115 -21.77 -14.84 -29.93
C ALA A 115 -21.26 -13.46 -30.37
N THR A 116 -21.09 -12.55 -29.41
CA THR A 116 -20.56 -11.20 -29.63
C THR A 116 -19.38 -10.92 -28.70
N ILE A 117 -18.40 -10.16 -29.19
CA ILE A 117 -17.22 -9.70 -28.42
C ILE A 117 -17.17 -8.18 -28.52
N THR A 118 -17.21 -7.48 -27.39
CA THR A 118 -17.17 -6.01 -27.32
C THR A 118 -16.12 -5.53 -26.31
N ASP A 119 -15.62 -4.31 -26.50
CA ASP A 119 -14.80 -3.64 -25.48
C ASP A 119 -15.66 -3.19 -24.29
N ILE A 120 -15.08 -3.27 -23.09
CA ILE A 120 -15.65 -2.69 -21.88
C ILE A 120 -15.04 -1.30 -21.70
N SER A 121 -15.59 -0.31 -22.39
CA SER A 121 -15.05 1.06 -22.39
C SER A 121 -15.93 1.99 -21.56
N LYS A 122 -15.35 2.64 -20.55
CA LYS A 122 -16.03 3.63 -19.69
C LYS A 122 -15.01 4.65 -19.15
N PHE A 123 -15.43 5.92 -19.02
CA PHE A 123 -14.58 7.00 -18.46
C PHE A 123 -13.27 7.21 -19.24
N GLY A 124 -13.32 7.11 -20.58
CA GLY A 124 -12.13 7.22 -21.43
C GLY A 124 -11.14 6.06 -21.28
N THR A 125 -11.49 5.01 -20.52
CA THR A 125 -10.64 3.85 -20.24
C THR A 125 -11.26 2.60 -20.86
N ASN A 126 -10.44 1.79 -21.54
CA ASN A 126 -10.81 0.43 -21.88
C ASN A 126 -10.42 -0.48 -20.70
N TRP A 127 -11.42 -1.09 -20.08
CA TRP A 127 -11.25 -1.96 -18.92
C TRP A 127 -11.03 -3.43 -19.28
N GLY A 128 -11.40 -3.85 -20.49
CA GLY A 128 -11.30 -5.24 -20.93
C GLY A 128 -12.27 -5.61 -22.05
N LYS A 129 -12.65 -6.88 -22.10
CA LYS A 129 -13.51 -7.46 -23.15
C LYS A 129 -14.72 -8.16 -22.53
N LEU A 130 -15.89 -7.99 -23.15
CA LEU A 130 -17.11 -8.73 -22.86
C LEU A 130 -17.37 -9.71 -24.00
N LEU A 131 -17.52 -10.99 -23.67
CA LEU A 131 -18.04 -12.03 -24.53
C LEU A 131 -19.48 -12.36 -24.12
N THR A 132 -20.42 -12.31 -25.05
CA THR A 132 -21.80 -12.77 -24.85
C THR A 132 -22.09 -13.97 -25.74
N ILE A 133 -22.59 -15.07 -25.18
CA ILE A 133 -22.95 -16.30 -25.90
C ILE A 133 -24.43 -16.63 -25.62
N PRO A 134 -25.33 -16.42 -26.59
CA PRO A 134 -26.72 -16.85 -26.48
C PRO A 134 -26.83 -18.38 -26.67
N VAL A 135 -27.55 -19.06 -25.79
CA VAL A 135 -28.00 -20.44 -25.99
C VAL A 135 -29.51 -20.54 -25.80
N THR A 136 -30.20 -21.18 -26.73
CA THR A 136 -31.67 -21.27 -26.74
C THR A 136 -32.13 -22.71 -26.66
N ARG A 137 -33.22 -22.94 -25.92
CA ARG A 137 -33.92 -24.22 -25.84
C ARG A 137 -35.39 -24.00 -26.17
N THR A 138 -36.00 -24.94 -26.88
CA THR A 138 -37.43 -24.93 -27.20
C THR A 138 -38.26 -25.94 -26.40
N SER A 139 -37.64 -27.02 -25.92
CA SER A 139 -38.27 -28.10 -25.13
C SER A 139 -37.31 -28.59 -24.04
N PRO A 140 -37.79 -28.90 -22.81
CA PRO A 140 -39.18 -28.83 -22.33
C PRO A 140 -39.69 -27.41 -22.09
N GLN A 141 -38.82 -26.40 -22.13
CA GLN A 141 -39.17 -24.99 -21.90
C GLN A 141 -38.55 -24.11 -22.98
N ASN A 142 -39.29 -23.10 -23.43
CA ASN A 142 -38.81 -22.16 -24.44
C ASN A 142 -38.09 -20.97 -23.76
N VAL A 143 -36.76 -20.99 -23.75
CA VAL A 143 -35.92 -20.04 -22.99
C VAL A 143 -34.60 -19.78 -23.71
N THR A 144 -34.09 -18.55 -23.63
CA THR A 144 -32.73 -18.19 -24.06
C THR A 144 -31.91 -17.74 -22.86
N ILE A 145 -30.70 -18.27 -22.70
CA ILE A 145 -29.72 -17.84 -21.71
C ILE A 145 -28.61 -17.11 -22.46
N ASN A 146 -28.38 -15.85 -22.12
CA ASN A 146 -27.25 -15.06 -22.62
C ASN A 146 -26.12 -15.14 -21.60
N LEU A 147 -25.15 -16.02 -21.83
CA LEU A 147 -23.98 -16.15 -20.96
C LEU A 147 -23.00 -15.03 -21.25
N LYS A 148 -22.57 -14.30 -20.22
CA LYS A 148 -21.69 -13.13 -20.32
C LYS A 148 -20.41 -13.38 -19.53
N PHE A 149 -19.29 -13.12 -20.19
CA PHE A 149 -17.95 -13.29 -19.66
C PHE A 149 -17.18 -11.97 -19.84
N GLU A 150 -16.97 -11.24 -18.76
CA GLU A 150 -16.19 -9.99 -18.74
C GLU A 150 -14.77 -10.30 -18.24
N ILE A 151 -13.77 -10.18 -19.12
CA ILE A 151 -12.35 -10.34 -18.76
C ILE A 151 -11.64 -8.99 -18.80
N TYR A 152 -11.04 -8.60 -17.67
CA TYR A 152 -10.40 -7.30 -17.52
C TYR A 152 -8.89 -7.32 -17.80
N ASN A 153 -8.36 -6.18 -18.22
CA ASN A 153 -6.94 -5.98 -18.56
C ASN A 153 -6.01 -6.24 -17.36
N GLY A 154 -4.73 -6.53 -17.61
CA GLY A 154 -3.70 -6.69 -16.57
C GLY A 154 -3.95 -7.86 -15.60
N LYS A 155 -3.52 -7.69 -14.35
CA LYS A 155 -3.74 -8.65 -13.25
C LYS A 155 -5.18 -8.53 -12.69
N SER A 156 -6.14 -9.17 -13.32
CA SER A 156 -7.54 -9.21 -12.85
C SER A 156 -8.19 -10.55 -13.16
N GLY A 157 -9.32 -10.82 -12.51
CA GLY A 157 -10.14 -11.99 -12.78
C GLY A 157 -11.12 -11.85 -13.95
N LEU A 158 -12.03 -12.82 -14.01
CA LEU A 158 -13.15 -12.96 -14.92
C LEU A 158 -14.46 -12.76 -14.15
N LYS A 159 -15.40 -11.97 -14.67
CA LYS A 159 -16.78 -11.95 -14.16
C LYS A 159 -17.67 -12.75 -15.09
N TYR A 160 -18.38 -13.72 -14.53
CA TYR A 160 -19.38 -14.54 -15.21
C TYR A 160 -20.78 -14.11 -14.77
N SER A 161 -21.69 -13.91 -15.71
CA SER A 161 -23.10 -13.58 -15.43
C SER A 161 -24.02 -14.05 -16.54
N ASN A 162 -25.33 -14.09 -16.26
CA ASN A 162 -26.34 -14.48 -17.24
C ASN A 162 -27.43 -13.40 -17.35
N SER A 163 -28.01 -13.22 -18.54
CA SER A 163 -29.38 -12.71 -18.66
C SER A 163 -30.29 -13.78 -19.25
N ILE A 164 -31.48 -13.92 -18.68
CA ILE A 164 -32.40 -15.03 -18.96
C ILE A 164 -33.63 -14.45 -19.63
N LYS A 165 -33.95 -14.95 -20.83
CA LYS A 165 -35.10 -14.53 -21.62
C LYS A 165 -36.16 -15.62 -21.66
N ASN A 166 -37.35 -15.31 -21.16
CA ASN A 166 -38.53 -16.17 -21.31
C ASN A 166 -39.12 -16.00 -22.71
N ASN A 167 -38.97 -17.01 -23.57
CA ASN A 167 -39.53 -16.97 -24.93
C ASN A 167 -40.96 -17.54 -24.99
N ALA A 168 -41.53 -17.94 -23.85
CA ALA A 168 -42.89 -18.45 -23.78
C ALA A 168 -43.90 -17.30 -23.63
N THR A 169 -45.17 -17.62 -23.90
CA THR A 169 -46.31 -16.71 -23.72
C THR A 169 -46.87 -16.73 -22.29
N SER A 170 -46.28 -17.53 -21.39
CA SER A 170 -46.67 -17.64 -19.99
C SER A 170 -45.48 -17.30 -19.09
N GLU A 171 -45.76 -16.86 -17.87
CA GLU A 171 -44.74 -16.65 -16.83
C GLU A 171 -44.00 -17.95 -16.51
N LYS A 172 -42.74 -17.81 -16.10
CA LYS A 172 -41.87 -18.92 -15.70
C LYS A 172 -41.05 -18.54 -14.48
N THR A 173 -41.06 -19.38 -13.46
CA THR A 173 -40.30 -19.18 -12.23
C THR A 173 -39.05 -20.03 -12.23
N ILE A 174 -37.93 -19.46 -11.79
CA ILE A 174 -36.74 -20.19 -11.36
C ILE A 174 -36.91 -20.46 -9.87
N THR A 175 -37.29 -21.69 -9.52
CA THR A 175 -37.60 -22.05 -8.13
C THR A 175 -36.36 -22.36 -7.31
N ASN A 176 -35.32 -22.89 -7.95
CA ASN A 176 -33.98 -23.09 -7.45
C ASN A 176 -32.98 -23.04 -8.62
N SER A 177 -31.75 -22.66 -8.34
CA SER A 177 -30.69 -22.58 -9.35
C SER A 177 -29.31 -22.82 -8.77
N ASP A 178 -28.41 -23.27 -9.64
CA ASP A 178 -26.99 -23.12 -9.44
C ASP A 178 -26.49 -22.09 -10.46
N ILE A 179 -25.86 -21.03 -9.95
CA ILE A 179 -25.28 -19.97 -10.76
C ILE A 179 -24.11 -20.53 -11.56
N ILE A 180 -23.25 -21.33 -10.91
CA ILE A 180 -22.12 -22.02 -11.53
C ILE A 180 -21.72 -23.21 -10.67
N SER A 181 -21.25 -24.29 -11.30
CA SER A 181 -20.64 -25.45 -10.65
C SER A 181 -19.31 -25.78 -11.32
N LEU A 182 -18.24 -25.83 -10.53
CA LEU A 182 -16.87 -26.05 -11.00
C LEU A 182 -16.25 -27.25 -10.28
N ASN A 183 -15.64 -28.14 -11.04
CA ASN A 183 -14.91 -29.31 -10.52
C ASN A 183 -13.51 -28.91 -10.03
N LEU A 184 -13.41 -27.94 -9.13
CA LEU A 184 -12.14 -27.52 -8.52
C LEU A 184 -11.60 -28.64 -7.61
N PRO A 185 -10.30 -28.96 -7.65
CA PRO A 185 -9.73 -30.06 -6.87
C PRO A 185 -9.74 -29.73 -5.37
N ASN A 186 -10.11 -30.74 -4.56
CA ASN A 186 -10.06 -30.67 -3.10
C ASN A 186 -8.67 -31.09 -2.57
N ASP A 187 -7.61 -30.57 -3.17
CA ASP A 187 -6.23 -30.80 -2.71
C ASP A 187 -6.00 -30.08 -1.37
N ALA A 188 -4.95 -30.41 -0.61
CA ALA A 188 -4.66 -29.77 0.67
C ALA A 188 -4.59 -28.23 0.56
N HIS A 189 -5.37 -27.54 1.39
CA HIS A 189 -5.62 -26.10 1.25
C HIS A 189 -6.07 -25.43 2.56
N THR A 190 -6.18 -24.10 2.51
CA THR A 190 -6.93 -23.28 3.46
C THR A 190 -7.91 -22.39 2.68
N LEU A 191 -9.20 -22.49 3.02
CA LEU A 191 -10.27 -21.62 2.54
C LEU A 191 -10.39 -20.42 3.47
N TYR A 192 -10.43 -19.22 2.90
CA TYR A 192 -10.72 -17.98 3.58
C TYR A 192 -12.06 -17.44 3.09
N TYR A 193 -12.92 -17.04 4.02
CA TYR A 193 -14.28 -16.62 3.70
C TYR A 193 -14.78 -15.56 4.66
N VAL A 194 -15.81 -14.86 4.22
CA VAL A 194 -16.46 -13.78 4.94
C VAL A 194 -17.93 -14.19 5.13
N PRO A 195 -18.33 -14.57 6.35
CA PRO A 195 -19.72 -14.67 6.73
C PRO A 195 -20.33 -13.29 6.86
N ASN A 196 -19.59 -12.28 7.38
CA ASN A 196 -19.96 -10.86 7.49
C ASN A 196 -19.06 -9.84 6.82
N MET A 197 -18.15 -9.31 7.61
CA MET A 197 -17.11 -8.41 7.14
C MET A 197 -15.76 -8.88 7.67
N ALA A 198 -15.73 -9.46 8.87
CA ALA A 198 -14.58 -10.17 9.38
C ALA A 198 -14.27 -11.43 8.56
N TRP A 199 -12.98 -11.68 8.37
CA TRP A 199 -12.45 -12.87 7.69
C TRP A 199 -12.32 -14.05 8.64
N TYR A 200 -12.66 -15.22 8.12
CA TYR A 200 -12.51 -16.52 8.77
C TYR A 200 -11.77 -17.47 7.83
N SER A 201 -11.29 -18.59 8.37
CA SER A 201 -10.62 -19.61 7.59
C SER A 201 -10.89 -21.03 8.07
N THR A 202 -10.80 -22.01 7.18
CA THR A 202 -10.89 -23.45 7.46
C THR A 202 -10.00 -24.23 6.48
N SER A 203 -9.44 -25.38 6.86
CA SER A 203 -8.75 -26.30 5.92
C SER A 203 -9.68 -27.38 5.35
N GLY A 204 -10.91 -27.46 5.87
CA GLY A 204 -11.91 -28.42 5.44
C GLY A 204 -12.79 -27.89 4.33
N SER A 205 -14.04 -28.33 4.30
CA SER A 205 -15.04 -27.82 3.35
C SER A 205 -15.74 -26.55 3.86
N LEU A 206 -16.32 -25.78 2.95
CA LEU A 206 -17.23 -24.67 3.28
C LEU A 206 -18.69 -25.06 2.97
N ALA A 207 -19.52 -25.15 4.02
CA ALA A 207 -20.94 -25.45 3.86
C ALA A 207 -21.72 -24.24 3.28
N PRO A 208 -22.87 -24.49 2.62
CA PRO A 208 -23.75 -23.42 2.19
C PRO A 208 -24.11 -22.49 3.37
N ASN A 209 -24.21 -21.19 3.12
CA ASN A 209 -24.56 -20.14 4.10
C ASN A 209 -23.51 -19.88 5.20
N THR A 210 -22.42 -20.65 5.28
CA THR A 210 -21.32 -20.39 6.22
C THR A 210 -20.46 -19.22 5.77
N GLY A 211 -20.18 -19.13 4.47
CA GLY A 211 -19.45 -18.03 3.84
C GLY A 211 -20.12 -17.58 2.56
N ARG A 212 -19.96 -16.30 2.21
CA ARG A 212 -20.54 -15.69 1.00
C ARG A 212 -19.62 -15.75 -0.19
N ASN A 213 -18.35 -15.87 0.09
CA ASN A 213 -17.25 -15.93 -0.83
C ASN A 213 -16.29 -17.02 -0.38
N ALA A 214 -15.33 -17.32 -1.22
CA ALA A 214 -14.20 -18.15 -0.86
C ALA A 214 -12.95 -17.67 -1.58
N ILE A 215 -11.84 -17.62 -0.86
CA ILE A 215 -10.48 -17.57 -1.39
C ILE A 215 -9.78 -18.85 -0.91
N THR A 216 -9.46 -19.73 -1.84
CA THR A 216 -8.75 -20.99 -1.54
C THR A 216 -7.28 -20.79 -1.78
N VAL A 217 -6.46 -21.06 -0.76
CA VAL A 217 -4.99 -21.12 -0.86
C VAL A 217 -4.58 -22.59 -0.77
N TYR A 218 -4.10 -23.18 -1.85
CA TYR A 218 -3.52 -24.53 -1.81
C TYR A 218 -2.14 -24.51 -1.15
N ASN A 219 -1.75 -25.63 -0.55
CA ASN A 219 -0.42 -25.78 0.07
C ASN A 219 0.75 -25.62 -0.93
N SER A 220 0.47 -25.66 -2.24
CA SER A 220 1.42 -25.35 -3.31
C SER A 220 1.73 -23.86 -3.48
N GLY A 221 1.07 -22.96 -2.72
CA GLY A 221 1.30 -21.52 -2.79
C GLY A 221 0.62 -20.87 -4.00
N ASP A 222 -0.57 -21.35 -4.36
CA ASP A 222 -1.43 -20.83 -5.42
C ASP A 222 -2.90 -21.01 -5.05
N GLY A 223 -3.79 -20.34 -5.76
CA GLY A 223 -5.19 -20.42 -5.44
C GLY A 223 -6.14 -19.71 -6.38
N TRP A 224 -7.40 -19.68 -5.94
CA TRP A 224 -8.50 -19.03 -6.64
C TRP A 224 -9.44 -18.34 -5.65
N GLY A 225 -10.20 -17.35 -6.14
CA GLY A 225 -11.24 -16.67 -5.38
C GLY A 225 -12.56 -16.60 -6.15
N LEU A 226 -13.68 -16.87 -5.48
CA LEU A 226 -15.05 -16.76 -6.01
C LEU A 226 -15.87 -15.80 -5.14
N GLN A 227 -16.40 -14.74 -5.78
CA GLN A 227 -17.11 -13.64 -5.11
C GLN A 227 -18.44 -13.36 -5.84
N PRO A 228 -19.55 -13.98 -5.42
CA PRO A 228 -20.87 -13.74 -6.00
C PRO A 228 -21.39 -12.32 -5.70
N GLU A 229 -21.98 -11.67 -6.70
CA GLU A 229 -22.62 -10.37 -6.56
C GLU A 229 -24.06 -10.53 -6.08
N MET A 230 -24.23 -10.52 -4.76
CA MET A 230 -25.52 -10.76 -4.12
C MET A 230 -25.79 -9.77 -2.99
N ASN A 231 -27.04 -9.79 -2.49
CA ASN A 231 -27.40 -9.08 -1.28
C ASN A 231 -26.78 -9.75 -0.04
N TRP A 232 -26.59 -8.95 1.00
CA TRP A 232 -26.12 -9.41 2.30
C TRP A 232 -27.13 -10.37 2.94
N LYS A 233 -28.36 -9.93 3.18
CA LYS A 233 -29.44 -10.78 3.72
C LYS A 233 -30.76 -10.20 3.23
N THR A 234 -31.78 -11.04 3.09
CA THR A 234 -33.10 -10.59 2.64
C THR A 234 -34.17 -10.71 3.72
N GLU A 235 -34.96 -9.65 3.89
CA GLU A 235 -36.10 -9.62 4.81
C GLU A 235 -37.19 -10.57 4.32
N GLY A 236 -37.83 -11.29 5.25
CA GLY A 236 -38.87 -12.27 4.94
C GLY A 236 -38.37 -13.69 4.66
N ALA A 237 -37.08 -13.91 4.39
CA ALA A 237 -36.50 -15.25 4.37
C ALA A 237 -36.35 -15.81 5.79
N PRO A 238 -36.76 -17.06 6.08
CA PRO A 238 -36.39 -17.74 7.32
C PRO A 238 -34.86 -17.67 7.52
N ASN A 239 -34.43 -17.20 8.68
CA ASN A 239 -33.01 -17.01 9.03
C ASN A 239 -32.24 -15.91 8.27
N ARG A 240 -32.92 -15.04 7.50
CA ARG A 240 -32.30 -13.89 6.81
C ARG A 240 -31.09 -14.27 5.96
N LEU A 241 -31.30 -15.16 4.99
CA LEU A 241 -30.26 -15.69 4.10
C LEU A 241 -29.88 -14.68 2.98
N PRO A 242 -28.66 -14.74 2.42
CA PRO A 242 -28.30 -14.03 1.18
C PRO A 242 -29.03 -14.63 -0.03
N PHE A 243 -29.04 -13.94 -1.18
CA PHE A 243 -29.66 -14.48 -2.40
C PHE A 243 -29.01 -15.76 -2.91
N ALA A 244 -27.70 -15.92 -2.70
CA ALA A 244 -26.97 -17.12 -3.06
C ALA A 244 -25.90 -17.43 -2.01
N SER A 245 -25.35 -18.64 -2.06
CA SER A 245 -24.28 -19.08 -1.18
C SER A 245 -23.31 -19.99 -1.92
N ILE A 246 -22.05 -19.93 -1.52
CA ILE A 246 -21.02 -20.86 -1.98
C ILE A 246 -21.06 -22.13 -1.12
N ASN A 247 -20.91 -23.28 -1.76
CA ASN A 247 -20.59 -24.56 -1.14
C ASN A 247 -19.29 -25.07 -1.78
N ALA A 248 -18.25 -25.26 -0.98
CA ALA A 248 -16.99 -25.82 -1.42
C ALA A 248 -16.75 -27.16 -0.72
N TRP A 249 -16.97 -28.26 -1.45
CA TRP A 249 -16.72 -29.64 -1.01
C TRP A 249 -17.50 -30.11 0.24
N SER A 250 -18.51 -29.37 0.70
CA SER A 250 -19.31 -29.74 1.87
C SER A 250 -20.47 -30.63 1.44
N GLY A 251 -20.33 -31.94 1.66
CA GLY A 251 -21.29 -32.95 1.20
C GLY A 251 -21.36 -33.11 -0.33
N ILE A 252 -20.44 -32.47 -1.06
CA ILE A 252 -20.34 -32.46 -2.53
C ILE A 252 -18.87 -32.61 -2.95
N THR A 253 -18.61 -32.93 -4.22
CA THR A 253 -17.24 -33.15 -4.76
C THR A 253 -16.75 -32.02 -5.67
N ASN A 254 -17.52 -30.93 -5.75
CA ASN A 254 -17.24 -29.73 -6.54
C ASN A 254 -17.38 -28.47 -5.68
N VAL A 255 -17.12 -27.32 -6.30
CA VAL A 255 -17.41 -26.00 -5.74
C VAL A 255 -18.56 -25.40 -6.52
N LYS A 256 -19.61 -24.98 -5.81
CA LYS A 256 -20.87 -24.57 -6.42
C LYS A 256 -21.42 -23.31 -5.75
N ILE A 257 -22.04 -22.45 -6.53
CA ILE A 257 -22.80 -21.29 -6.03
C ILE A 257 -24.27 -21.51 -6.37
N SER A 258 -25.12 -21.56 -5.35
CA SER A 258 -26.55 -21.85 -5.50
C SER A 258 -27.40 -20.75 -4.88
N THR A 259 -28.57 -20.49 -5.45
CA THR A 259 -29.53 -19.56 -4.86
C THR A 259 -30.18 -20.13 -3.62
N ASN A 260 -30.46 -19.29 -2.63
CA ASN A 260 -31.33 -19.65 -1.52
C ASN A 260 -32.79 -19.44 -1.94
N THR A 261 -33.55 -20.53 -2.08
CA THR A 261 -34.93 -20.51 -2.57
C THR A 261 -35.88 -19.70 -1.69
N GLU A 262 -35.53 -19.53 -0.43
CA GLU A 262 -36.26 -18.71 0.54
C GLU A 262 -35.99 -17.21 0.39
N ALA A 263 -34.87 -16.84 -0.22
CA ALA A 263 -34.46 -15.45 -0.39
C ALA A 263 -34.77 -14.90 -1.79
N VAL A 264 -34.70 -15.75 -2.83
CA VAL A 264 -35.02 -15.33 -4.20
C VAL A 264 -35.54 -16.49 -5.06
N GLN A 265 -36.63 -16.23 -5.77
CA GLN A 265 -37.11 -17.04 -6.88
C GLN A 265 -37.57 -16.11 -8.01
N LEU A 266 -36.73 -15.94 -9.02
CA LEU A 266 -36.98 -15.03 -10.13
C LEU A 266 -38.16 -15.53 -10.97
N VAL A 267 -39.18 -14.68 -11.13
CA VAL A 267 -40.31 -14.91 -12.04
C VAL A 267 -40.04 -14.10 -13.30
N LEU A 268 -39.97 -14.75 -14.46
CA LEU A 268 -39.79 -14.09 -15.75
C LEU A 268 -41.14 -13.97 -16.47
N PHE A 269 -41.54 -12.74 -16.76
CA PHE A 269 -42.77 -12.43 -17.49
C PHE A 269 -42.68 -12.87 -18.96
N PRO A 270 -43.81 -13.04 -19.66
CA PRO A 270 -43.79 -13.41 -21.08
C PRO A 270 -42.92 -12.47 -21.92
N ASN A 271 -41.97 -13.01 -22.68
CA ASN A 271 -41.00 -12.28 -23.51
C ASN A 271 -39.98 -11.40 -22.76
N GLU A 272 -39.97 -11.42 -21.42
CA GLU A 272 -39.01 -10.66 -20.62
C GLU A 272 -37.60 -11.25 -20.72
N GLU A 273 -36.59 -10.39 -20.76
CA GLU A 273 -35.20 -10.72 -20.47
C GLU A 273 -34.74 -9.98 -19.20
N PHE A 274 -34.20 -10.71 -18.22
CA PHE A 274 -33.74 -10.12 -16.96
C PHE A 274 -32.35 -10.63 -16.56
N GLU A 275 -31.57 -9.78 -15.88
CA GLU A 275 -30.23 -10.13 -15.39
C GLU A 275 -30.28 -11.09 -14.20
N TYR A 276 -29.35 -12.04 -14.17
CA TYR A 276 -29.18 -13.00 -13.08
C TYR A 276 -27.86 -12.80 -12.31
N ILE A 277 -27.76 -13.42 -11.12
CA ILE A 277 -26.65 -13.24 -10.18
C ILE A 277 -25.30 -13.48 -10.86
N SER A 278 -24.36 -12.56 -10.65
CA SER A 278 -23.01 -12.62 -11.23
C SER A 278 -22.02 -13.28 -10.26
N VAL A 279 -20.94 -13.85 -10.78
CA VAL A 279 -19.82 -14.40 -10.00
C VAL A 279 -18.51 -13.81 -10.52
N ASN A 280 -17.76 -13.17 -9.62
CA ASN A 280 -16.41 -12.71 -9.89
C ASN A 280 -15.43 -13.84 -9.53
N MET A 281 -14.53 -14.17 -10.46
CA MET A 281 -13.65 -15.33 -10.41
C MET A 281 -12.20 -14.88 -10.61
N THR A 282 -11.33 -15.21 -9.66
CA THR A 282 -9.91 -14.81 -9.66
C THR A 282 -8.98 -15.99 -9.43
N VAL A 283 -7.73 -15.85 -9.86
CA VAL A 283 -6.63 -16.78 -9.57
C VAL A 283 -5.41 -15.99 -9.10
N PHE A 284 -4.54 -16.62 -8.32
CA PHE A 284 -3.35 -15.98 -7.77
C PHE A 284 -2.23 -16.98 -7.47
N LYS A 285 -1.04 -16.46 -7.23
CA LYS A 285 0.10 -17.19 -6.68
C LYS A 285 0.63 -16.44 -5.46
N GLY A 286 0.88 -17.17 -4.37
CA GLY A 286 1.34 -16.63 -3.10
C GLY A 286 0.43 -16.99 -1.93
N ASP A 287 0.38 -16.11 -0.95
CA ASP A 287 -0.37 -16.29 0.29
C ASP A 287 -1.81 -15.72 0.21
N VAL A 288 -2.53 -15.71 1.33
CA VAL A 288 -3.89 -15.14 1.39
C VAL A 288 -3.93 -13.64 1.08
N ILE A 289 -2.86 -12.89 1.37
CA ILE A 289 -2.77 -11.46 1.05
C ILE A 289 -2.69 -11.28 -0.47
N ASP A 290 -1.95 -12.14 -1.18
CA ASP A 290 -1.95 -12.18 -2.64
C ASP A 290 -3.34 -12.54 -3.20
N GLY A 291 -4.04 -13.50 -2.57
CA GLY A 291 -5.40 -13.86 -2.95
C GLY A 291 -6.43 -12.73 -2.77
N LYS A 292 -6.38 -12.02 -1.63
CA LYS A 292 -7.20 -10.83 -1.39
C LYS A 292 -6.87 -9.71 -2.36
N MET A 293 -5.59 -9.53 -2.70
CA MET A 293 -5.15 -8.53 -3.68
C MET A 293 -5.68 -8.85 -5.08
N ALA A 294 -5.67 -10.12 -5.50
CA ALA A 294 -6.24 -10.52 -6.80
C ALA A 294 -7.74 -10.19 -6.91
N VAL A 295 -8.48 -10.35 -5.80
CA VAL A 295 -9.88 -9.91 -5.71
C VAL A 295 -9.99 -8.39 -5.76
N GLU A 296 -9.20 -7.64 -4.99
CA GLU A 296 -9.21 -6.17 -5.01
C GLU A 296 -8.91 -5.61 -6.41
N GLU A 297 -7.88 -6.13 -7.09
CA GLU A 297 -7.52 -5.71 -8.46
C GLU A 297 -8.63 -6.03 -9.47
N HIS A 298 -9.33 -7.16 -9.29
CA HIS A 298 -10.48 -7.51 -10.11
C HIS A 298 -11.67 -6.58 -9.84
N LEU A 299 -12.05 -6.40 -8.58
CA LEU A 299 -13.19 -5.57 -8.18
C LEU A 299 -12.98 -4.11 -8.60
N ARG A 300 -11.74 -3.63 -8.55
CA ARG A 300 -11.39 -2.29 -9.02
C ARG A 300 -11.81 -2.05 -10.48
N LYS A 301 -11.54 -3.02 -11.36
CA LYS A 301 -11.89 -2.96 -12.79
C LYS A 301 -13.37 -3.30 -13.02
N ARG A 302 -13.91 -4.26 -12.27
CA ARG A 302 -15.33 -4.64 -12.30
C ARG A 302 -16.25 -3.45 -12.04
N PHE A 303 -15.90 -2.59 -11.08
CA PHE A 303 -16.65 -1.37 -10.77
C PHE A 303 -16.06 -0.12 -11.41
N LYS A 304 -15.09 -0.24 -12.32
CA LYS A 304 -14.54 0.87 -13.13
C LYS A 304 -14.15 2.09 -12.28
N TYR A 305 -13.46 1.85 -11.18
CA TYR A 305 -13.07 2.90 -10.25
C TYR A 305 -12.09 3.89 -10.90
N HIS A 306 -12.52 5.16 -10.98
CA HIS A 306 -11.73 6.29 -11.46
C HIS A 306 -11.88 7.49 -10.50
N ASP A 307 -10.93 8.42 -10.53
CA ASP A 307 -10.92 9.59 -9.64
C ASP A 307 -11.12 9.22 -8.16
N VAL A 308 -10.42 8.17 -7.71
CA VAL A 308 -10.60 7.53 -6.39
C VAL A 308 -9.96 8.27 -5.22
N THR A 309 -9.46 9.48 -5.46
CA THR A 309 -8.95 10.33 -4.37
C THR A 309 -10.05 10.54 -3.34
N SER A 310 -9.74 10.32 -2.06
CA SER A 310 -10.69 10.44 -0.97
C SER A 310 -11.39 11.80 -0.96
N LEU A 311 -12.73 11.76 -0.91
CA LEU A 311 -13.58 12.95 -0.89
C LEU A 311 -13.96 13.27 0.56
N PHE A 312 -13.57 14.45 1.03
CA PHE A 312 -13.89 14.93 2.39
C PHE A 312 -15.11 15.84 2.33
N THR A 313 -16.16 15.50 3.08
CA THR A 313 -17.45 16.21 2.99
C THR A 313 -18.10 16.49 4.33
N THR A 314 -18.76 17.64 4.46
CA THR A 314 -19.74 17.86 5.54
C THR A 314 -21.03 17.12 5.23
N ASN A 315 -21.70 16.59 6.25
CA ASN A 315 -23.04 16.02 6.12
C ASN A 315 -23.84 16.36 7.38
N ASP A 316 -25.02 16.95 7.19
CA ASP A 316 -25.77 17.59 8.25
C ASP A 316 -26.82 16.73 8.95
N TRP A 317 -26.87 15.42 8.72
CA TRP A 317 -27.80 14.52 9.41
C TRP A 317 -27.71 14.66 10.94
N ASP A 318 -26.49 14.59 11.47
CA ASP A 318 -26.23 14.58 12.92
C ASP A 318 -26.39 15.96 13.57
N TYR A 319 -26.48 17.04 12.77
CA TYR A 319 -26.75 18.41 13.23
C TYR A 319 -27.92 19.05 12.48
N ILE A 320 -28.88 18.25 12.03
CA ILE A 320 -30.00 18.68 11.19
C ILE A 320 -30.87 19.75 11.87
N GLY A 321 -30.89 19.77 13.21
CA GLY A 321 -31.58 20.79 14.00
C GLY A 321 -31.07 22.22 13.80
N GLN A 322 -29.87 22.41 13.23
CA GLN A 322 -29.30 23.73 12.90
C GLN A 322 -29.59 24.17 11.45
N ARG A 323 -30.22 23.31 10.64
CA ARG A 323 -30.36 23.51 9.19
C ARG A 323 -31.23 24.73 8.88
N THR A 324 -30.59 25.78 8.36
CA THR A 324 -31.22 26.96 7.75
C THR A 324 -30.34 27.47 6.60
N ASP A 325 -30.93 28.19 5.63
CA ASP A 325 -30.18 28.84 4.56
C ASP A 325 -29.05 29.74 5.10
N ALA A 326 -29.36 30.54 6.14
CA ALA A 326 -28.39 31.40 6.81
C ALA A 326 -27.25 30.62 7.46
N PHE A 327 -27.54 29.49 8.12
CA PHE A 327 -26.51 28.66 8.74
C PHE A 327 -25.56 28.04 7.69
N PHE A 328 -26.08 27.58 6.56
CA PHE A 328 -25.23 27.08 5.48
C PHE A 328 -24.34 28.18 4.90
N ARG A 329 -24.90 29.35 4.57
CA ARG A 329 -24.13 30.46 3.98
C ARG A 329 -23.10 31.06 4.93
N ASN A 330 -23.44 31.17 6.21
CA ASN A 330 -22.61 31.89 7.18
C ASN A 330 -21.70 30.98 8.01
N THR A 331 -21.94 29.66 8.03
CA THR A 331 -21.19 28.73 8.89
C THR A 331 -20.67 27.51 8.13
N VAL A 332 -21.53 26.68 7.56
CA VAL A 332 -21.12 25.41 6.93
C VAL A 332 -20.17 25.66 5.76
N VAL A 333 -20.57 26.50 4.79
CA VAL A 333 -19.81 26.74 3.57
C VAL A 333 -18.47 27.43 3.85
N PRO A 334 -18.41 28.54 4.61
CA PRO A 334 -17.13 29.19 4.92
C PRO A 334 -16.16 28.29 5.67
N LYS A 335 -16.63 27.49 6.64
CA LYS A 335 -15.76 26.59 7.41
C LYS A 335 -15.29 25.38 6.60
N ALA A 336 -16.14 24.82 5.74
CA ALA A 336 -15.74 23.78 4.80
C ALA A 336 -14.67 24.28 3.82
N ALA A 337 -14.83 25.51 3.30
CA ALA A 337 -13.85 26.15 2.43
C ALA A 337 -12.52 26.45 3.16
N GLN A 338 -12.59 26.96 4.40
CA GLN A 338 -11.41 27.20 5.25
C GLN A 338 -10.63 25.91 5.48
N ALA A 339 -11.31 24.82 5.87
CA ALA A 339 -10.71 23.51 6.07
C ALA A 339 -10.22 22.85 4.77
N GLY A 340 -10.61 23.37 3.60
CA GLY A 340 -10.23 22.84 2.29
C GLY A 340 -10.91 21.52 1.92
N LEU A 341 -12.12 21.29 2.41
CA LEU A 341 -12.94 20.13 2.09
C LEU A 341 -13.27 20.08 0.57
N ASP A 342 -13.78 18.94 0.12
CA ASP A 342 -14.12 18.71 -1.29
C ASP A 342 -15.59 19.01 -1.60
N MET A 343 -16.48 18.80 -0.63
CA MET A 343 -17.91 18.78 -0.87
C MET A 343 -18.72 19.21 0.35
N VAL A 344 -19.85 19.88 0.13
CA VAL A 344 -20.91 20.05 1.13
C VAL A 344 -22.08 19.16 0.75
N MET A 345 -22.54 18.34 1.69
CA MET A 345 -23.69 17.47 1.52
C MET A 345 -24.84 17.89 2.44
N ILE A 346 -26.06 17.89 1.90
CA ILE A 346 -27.30 18.04 2.67
C ILE A 346 -27.99 16.67 2.74
N ASP A 347 -28.28 16.22 3.95
CA ASP A 347 -28.90 14.93 4.23
C ASP A 347 -30.45 14.99 4.16
N ASP A 348 -31.13 13.92 4.56
CA ASP A 348 -32.58 13.70 4.45
C ASP A 348 -33.42 14.89 4.95
N SER A 349 -34.66 14.99 4.46
CA SER A 349 -35.69 15.97 4.84
C SER A 349 -35.47 17.40 4.37
N TRP A 350 -34.64 17.62 3.34
CA TRP A 350 -34.44 18.93 2.70
C TRP A 350 -35.61 19.34 1.79
N ASN A 351 -36.34 18.38 1.22
CA ASN A 351 -37.40 18.54 0.23
C ASN A 351 -38.81 18.51 0.85
N THR A 352 -39.82 19.09 0.18
CA THR A 352 -41.20 19.24 0.70
C THR A 352 -41.84 17.89 1.07
N THR A 353 -41.60 16.87 0.26
CA THR A 353 -41.76 15.46 0.61
C THR A 353 -40.51 14.73 0.15
N ARG A 354 -40.24 13.53 0.65
CA ARG A 354 -39.07 12.75 0.23
C ARG A 354 -39.04 12.43 -1.27
N ASP A 355 -40.18 12.50 -1.97
CA ASP A 355 -40.29 12.27 -3.41
C ASP A 355 -40.10 13.54 -4.26
N THR A 356 -40.19 14.75 -3.71
CA THR A 356 -40.11 15.99 -4.50
C THR A 356 -38.67 16.48 -4.66
N THR A 357 -38.43 17.27 -5.70
CA THR A 357 -37.15 17.98 -5.91
C THR A 357 -37.15 19.39 -5.33
N THR A 358 -38.23 19.81 -4.66
CA THR A 358 -38.41 21.18 -4.16
C THR A 358 -38.02 21.28 -2.69
N ALA A 359 -37.12 22.18 -2.34
CA ALA A 359 -36.73 22.40 -0.95
C ALA A 359 -37.87 22.89 -0.05
N LYS A 360 -37.87 22.50 1.22
CA LYS A 360 -38.76 23.07 2.24
C LYS A 360 -38.41 24.54 2.48
N THR A 361 -39.42 25.40 2.53
CA THR A 361 -39.26 26.83 2.85
C THR A 361 -38.67 27.07 4.24
N SER A 362 -38.84 26.12 5.18
CA SER A 362 -38.21 26.16 6.50
C SER A 362 -36.68 25.96 6.45
N PHE A 363 -36.16 25.37 5.38
CA PHE A 363 -34.72 25.24 5.14
C PHE A 363 -34.23 26.40 4.26
N THR A 364 -34.69 26.47 3.01
CA THR A 364 -34.33 27.53 2.06
C THR A 364 -35.48 27.76 1.08
N SER A 365 -35.69 29.02 0.68
CA SER A 365 -36.62 29.39 -0.37
C SER A 365 -35.99 29.32 -1.77
N ASN A 366 -34.67 29.17 -1.87
CA ASN A 366 -33.95 29.12 -3.15
C ASN A 366 -32.70 28.25 -3.04
N LEU A 367 -32.89 26.93 -3.18
CA LEU A 367 -31.79 25.97 -3.13
C LEU A 367 -30.76 26.19 -4.25
N ALA A 368 -31.19 26.56 -5.45
CA ALA A 368 -30.29 26.85 -6.58
C ALA A 368 -29.27 27.95 -6.23
N ALA A 369 -29.74 29.06 -5.65
CA ALA A 369 -28.85 30.15 -5.21
C ALA A 369 -27.94 29.76 -4.03
N LEU A 370 -28.35 28.79 -3.20
CA LEU A 370 -27.48 28.23 -2.17
C LEU A 370 -26.39 27.36 -2.77
N THR A 371 -26.75 26.48 -3.71
CA THR A 371 -25.78 25.60 -4.39
C THR A 371 -24.81 26.37 -5.27
N ASP A 372 -25.25 27.46 -5.91
CA ASP A 372 -24.37 28.40 -6.61
C ASP A 372 -23.30 28.99 -5.67
N THR A 373 -23.67 29.25 -4.41
CA THR A 373 -22.71 29.74 -3.39
C THR A 373 -21.72 28.64 -2.99
N ILE A 374 -22.18 27.39 -2.84
CA ILE A 374 -21.32 26.24 -2.53
C ILE A 374 -20.29 26.03 -3.65
N VAL A 375 -20.75 25.93 -4.90
CA VAL A 375 -19.91 25.73 -6.08
C VAL A 375 -19.01 26.94 -6.33
N GLY A 376 -19.49 28.15 -6.08
CA GLY A 376 -18.69 29.38 -6.17
C GLY A 376 -17.51 29.43 -5.20
N GLN A 377 -17.50 28.63 -4.13
CA GLN A 377 -16.36 28.44 -3.22
C GLN A 377 -15.42 27.29 -3.67
N GLY A 378 -15.66 26.68 -4.82
CA GLY A 378 -14.90 25.53 -5.34
C GLY A 378 -15.25 24.21 -4.65
N LEU A 379 -16.39 24.13 -3.96
CA LEU A 379 -16.88 22.92 -3.30
C LEU A 379 -17.87 22.20 -4.21
N ARG A 380 -17.81 20.86 -4.22
CA ARG A 380 -18.85 20.02 -4.81
C ARG A 380 -20.12 20.07 -3.97
N PHE A 381 -21.24 19.71 -4.58
CA PHE A 381 -22.52 19.58 -3.90
C PHE A 381 -23.06 18.15 -3.97
N GLY A 382 -23.57 17.67 -2.84
CA GLY A 382 -24.22 16.38 -2.70
C GLY A 382 -25.56 16.47 -1.97
N LEU A 383 -26.49 15.58 -2.32
CA LEU A 383 -27.81 15.48 -1.68
C LEU A 383 -28.09 14.04 -1.26
N TRP A 384 -28.78 13.89 -0.14
CA TRP A 384 -29.58 12.69 0.12
C TRP A 384 -30.85 12.76 -0.74
N PHE A 385 -31.23 11.67 -1.38
CA PHE A 385 -32.49 11.59 -2.12
C PHE A 385 -33.06 10.18 -2.15
N SER A 386 -34.31 10.07 -1.69
CA SER A 386 -35.07 8.83 -1.66
C SER A 386 -35.45 8.39 -3.07
N MET A 387 -35.13 7.13 -3.40
CA MET A 387 -35.54 6.52 -4.65
C MET A 387 -37.01 6.09 -4.60
N THR A 388 -37.53 5.64 -3.45
CA THR A 388 -38.96 5.34 -3.29
C THR A 388 -39.84 6.57 -3.07
N GLY A 389 -39.31 7.62 -2.45
CA GLY A 389 -40.00 8.89 -2.22
C GLY A 389 -40.84 8.99 -0.94
N ASP A 390 -40.88 7.96 -0.08
CA ASP A 390 -41.69 7.93 1.16
C ASP A 390 -40.98 7.10 2.27
N ASP A 391 -41.62 6.96 3.43
CA ASP A 391 -41.17 6.11 4.54
C ASP A 391 -41.14 4.61 4.16
N HIS A 392 -40.62 3.79 5.08
CA HIS A 392 -40.47 2.35 4.89
C HIS A 392 -41.79 1.68 4.49
N ASN A 393 -41.73 0.74 3.54
CA ASN A 393 -42.88 0.05 2.92
C ASN A 393 -43.88 0.97 2.20
N LYS A 394 -43.53 2.23 1.93
CA LYS A 394 -44.37 3.20 1.23
C LYS A 394 -43.63 3.80 0.04
N GLY A 395 -44.37 4.44 -0.85
CA GLY A 395 -43.82 5.12 -2.02
C GLY A 395 -43.78 4.24 -3.27
N ARG A 396 -42.81 4.50 -4.13
CA ARG A 396 -42.70 3.92 -5.47
C ARG A 396 -42.16 2.51 -5.44
N ASP A 397 -42.76 1.64 -6.24
CA ASP A 397 -42.20 0.32 -6.49
C ASP A 397 -41.03 0.42 -7.47
N LEU A 398 -39.81 0.30 -6.97
CA LEU A 398 -38.59 0.33 -7.77
C LEU A 398 -38.36 -0.94 -8.60
N ALA A 399 -39.26 -1.93 -8.50
CA ALA A 399 -39.31 -3.04 -9.44
C ALA A 399 -40.04 -2.67 -10.74
N ASP A 400 -40.79 -1.56 -10.75
CA ASP A 400 -41.40 -0.98 -11.96
C ASP A 400 -40.40 -0.04 -12.68
N PRO A 401 -39.97 -0.38 -13.92
CA PRO A 401 -39.08 0.48 -14.70
C PRO A 401 -39.60 1.90 -14.93
N ALA A 402 -40.92 2.13 -14.93
CA ALA A 402 -41.49 3.47 -15.08
C ALA A 402 -41.16 4.36 -13.86
N ASN A 403 -41.12 3.79 -12.65
CA ASN A 403 -40.69 4.52 -11.47
C ASN A 403 -39.18 4.83 -11.51
N ILE A 404 -38.36 3.90 -11.99
CA ILE A 404 -36.92 4.14 -12.19
C ILE A 404 -36.69 5.31 -13.13
N GLU A 405 -37.41 5.35 -14.26
CA GLU A 405 -37.27 6.44 -15.23
C GLU A 405 -37.78 7.77 -14.68
N PHE A 406 -38.86 7.77 -13.91
CA PHE A 406 -39.33 8.97 -13.20
C PHE A 406 -38.27 9.50 -12.23
N LYS A 407 -37.62 8.64 -11.43
CA LYS A 407 -36.55 9.07 -10.53
C LYS A 407 -35.33 9.56 -11.30
N ARG A 408 -35.03 8.94 -12.45
CA ARG A 408 -33.96 9.39 -13.35
C ARG A 408 -34.20 10.80 -13.85
N SER A 409 -35.39 11.13 -14.33
CA SER A 409 -35.71 12.48 -14.80
C SER A 409 -35.58 13.52 -13.68
N GLN A 410 -35.95 13.17 -12.44
CA GLN A 410 -35.74 14.07 -11.30
C GLN A 410 -34.26 14.39 -11.06
N VAL A 411 -33.38 13.41 -11.19
CA VAL A 411 -31.93 13.61 -10.99
C VAL A 411 -31.31 14.34 -12.18
N GLU A 412 -31.53 13.85 -13.40
CA GLU A 412 -30.82 14.31 -14.60
C GLU A 412 -31.39 15.59 -15.20
N ASP A 413 -32.72 15.78 -15.17
CA ASP A 413 -33.34 16.95 -15.79
C ASP A 413 -33.49 18.12 -14.81
N ILE A 414 -33.46 17.84 -13.50
CA ILE A 414 -33.68 18.84 -12.45
C ILE A 414 -32.46 19.00 -11.55
N MET A 415 -32.09 17.99 -10.75
CA MET A 415 -31.09 18.19 -9.69
C MET A 415 -29.68 18.47 -10.21
N ILE A 416 -29.22 17.74 -11.24
CA ILE A 416 -27.90 17.98 -11.83
C ILE A 416 -27.83 19.39 -12.45
N PRO A 417 -28.77 19.81 -13.34
CA PRO A 417 -28.67 21.10 -14.00
C PRO A 417 -29.00 22.30 -13.08
N GLN A 418 -29.95 22.15 -12.15
CA GLN A 418 -30.40 23.27 -11.30
C GLN A 418 -29.61 23.42 -10.01
N TYR A 419 -29.11 22.32 -9.43
CA TYR A 419 -28.46 22.32 -8.12
C TYR A 419 -26.97 21.94 -8.19
N HIS A 420 -26.42 21.73 -9.39
CA HIS A 420 -25.04 21.25 -9.59
C HIS A 420 -24.76 19.94 -8.85
N LEU A 421 -25.77 19.06 -8.77
CA LEU A 421 -25.65 17.80 -8.04
C LEU A 421 -24.53 16.95 -8.63
N SER A 422 -23.54 16.60 -7.81
CA SER A 422 -22.39 15.77 -8.20
C SER A 422 -22.26 14.50 -7.37
N HIS A 423 -23.19 14.29 -6.44
CA HIS A 423 -23.21 13.14 -5.54
C HIS A 423 -24.63 12.92 -4.99
N GLN A 424 -25.10 11.69 -5.00
CA GLN A 424 -26.35 11.30 -4.36
C GLN A 424 -26.11 10.21 -3.31
N MET A 425 -26.66 10.42 -2.12
CA MET A 425 -26.85 9.34 -1.14
C MET A 425 -28.27 8.80 -1.28
N ILE A 426 -28.34 7.53 -1.64
CA ILE A 426 -29.57 6.75 -1.68
C ILE A 426 -29.69 6.03 -0.35
N ASP A 427 -30.79 6.27 0.36
CA ASP A 427 -31.10 5.53 1.57
C ASP A 427 -31.59 4.13 1.22
N LEU A 428 -31.25 3.18 2.06
CA LEU A 428 -31.37 1.76 1.75
C LEU A 428 -32.54 1.09 2.45
N THR A 429 -33.24 1.79 3.34
CA THR A 429 -34.51 1.31 3.94
C THR A 429 -35.68 1.35 2.95
N GLU A 430 -35.42 1.23 1.66
CA GLU A 430 -36.34 1.53 0.57
C GLU A 430 -36.73 0.29 -0.26
N PHE A 431 -35.99 -0.82 -0.15
CA PHE A 431 -36.24 -2.01 -0.97
C PHE A 431 -37.00 -3.06 -0.18
N TRP A 432 -38.31 -2.85 -0.01
CA TRP A 432 -39.18 -3.80 0.70
C TRP A 432 -39.87 -4.78 -0.24
N PRO A 433 -40.17 -6.01 0.21
CA PRO A 433 -40.80 -6.99 -0.66
C PRO A 433 -42.23 -6.56 -0.97
N ASN A 434 -42.61 -6.66 -2.25
CA ASN A 434 -44.00 -6.50 -2.64
C ASN A 434 -44.79 -7.70 -2.10
N THR A 435 -45.88 -7.47 -1.36
CA THR A 435 -46.66 -8.56 -0.73
C THR A 435 -47.58 -9.28 -1.71
N ALA A 436 -47.78 -8.71 -2.90
CA ALA A 436 -48.56 -9.29 -3.99
C ALA A 436 -47.83 -9.11 -5.33
N ALA A 437 -48.17 -9.94 -6.31
CA ALA A 437 -47.65 -9.81 -7.67
C ALA A 437 -48.15 -8.52 -8.32
N THR A 438 -47.27 -7.90 -9.11
CA THR A 438 -47.52 -6.73 -9.95
C THR A 438 -47.27 -7.09 -11.41
N SER A 439 -47.48 -6.16 -12.34
CA SER A 439 -47.13 -6.36 -13.74
C SER A 439 -45.62 -6.41 -14.03
N THR A 440 -44.77 -6.08 -13.05
CA THR A 440 -43.32 -5.93 -13.21
C THR A 440 -42.50 -6.73 -12.20
N SER A 441 -43.14 -7.34 -11.19
CA SER A 441 -42.48 -8.15 -10.17
C SER A 441 -43.43 -9.12 -9.43
N HIS A 442 -42.84 -10.12 -8.79
CA HIS A 442 -43.50 -11.08 -7.92
C HIS A 442 -42.96 -10.94 -6.47
N PRO A 443 -43.71 -11.33 -5.42
CA PRO A 443 -43.20 -11.27 -4.05
C PRO A 443 -41.86 -11.97 -3.83
N SER A 444 -41.60 -13.05 -4.56
CA SER A 444 -40.36 -13.84 -4.48
C SER A 444 -39.15 -13.24 -5.20
N ASP A 445 -39.31 -12.16 -5.97
CA ASP A 445 -38.21 -11.53 -6.71
C ASP A 445 -38.18 -10.01 -6.67
N SER A 446 -39.20 -9.37 -6.09
CA SER A 446 -39.35 -7.91 -6.07
C SER A 446 -38.11 -7.20 -5.52
N ILE A 447 -37.49 -7.70 -4.46
CA ILE A 447 -36.23 -7.14 -3.92
C ILE A 447 -35.08 -7.27 -4.90
N TYR A 448 -34.92 -8.46 -5.50
CA TYR A 448 -33.85 -8.71 -6.46
C TYR A 448 -33.99 -7.78 -7.67
N ARG A 449 -35.23 -7.58 -8.17
CA ARG A 449 -35.54 -6.64 -9.24
C ARG A 449 -35.20 -5.19 -8.85
N LYS A 450 -35.59 -4.74 -7.66
CA LYS A 450 -35.25 -3.40 -7.13
C LYS A 450 -33.74 -3.17 -7.10
N ASN A 451 -32.98 -4.13 -6.57
CA ASN A 451 -31.51 -4.07 -6.53
C ASN A 451 -30.90 -3.92 -7.93
N VAL A 452 -31.28 -4.80 -8.86
CA VAL A 452 -30.75 -4.80 -10.23
C VAL A 452 -31.10 -3.49 -10.95
N LEU A 453 -32.35 -3.05 -10.88
CA LEU A 453 -32.82 -1.86 -11.58
C LEU A 453 -32.21 -0.57 -11.02
N VAL A 454 -32.08 -0.43 -9.69
CA VAL A 454 -31.43 0.74 -9.08
C VAL A 454 -29.93 0.76 -9.38
N ARG A 455 -29.24 -0.38 -9.28
CA ARG A 455 -27.83 -0.49 -9.66
C ARG A 455 -27.62 -0.12 -11.14
N ASN A 456 -28.50 -0.58 -12.04
CA ASN A 456 -28.44 -0.23 -13.46
C ASN A 456 -28.69 1.27 -13.69
N PHE A 457 -29.69 1.85 -13.01
CA PHE A 457 -29.93 3.29 -13.01
C PHE A 457 -28.66 4.08 -12.66
N MET A 458 -28.00 3.70 -11.56
CA MET A 458 -26.77 4.35 -11.11
C MET A 458 -25.60 4.14 -12.09
N ASN A 459 -25.45 2.93 -12.64
CA ASN A 459 -24.42 2.66 -13.65
C ASN A 459 -24.60 3.53 -14.89
N ASP A 460 -25.84 3.70 -15.36
CA ASP A 460 -26.19 4.54 -16.51
C ASP A 460 -25.98 6.03 -16.22
N LEU A 461 -26.35 6.46 -15.00
CA LEU A 461 -26.19 7.83 -14.53
C LEU A 461 -24.71 8.23 -14.52
N VAL A 462 -23.86 7.44 -13.86
CA VAL A 462 -22.41 7.70 -13.82
C VAL A 462 -21.81 7.57 -15.22
N SER A 463 -22.33 6.69 -16.09
CA SER A 463 -21.87 6.60 -17.47
C SER A 463 -22.08 7.88 -18.28
N ARG A 464 -23.19 8.59 -18.03
CA ARG A 464 -23.54 9.85 -18.71
C ARG A 464 -23.00 11.07 -17.98
N HIS A 465 -22.75 10.96 -16.68
CA HIS A 465 -22.19 11.98 -15.81
C HIS A 465 -20.99 11.42 -15.02
N PRO A 466 -19.79 11.31 -15.63
CA PRO A 466 -18.63 10.67 -15.00
C PRO A 466 -18.20 11.26 -13.65
N ASP A 467 -18.42 12.56 -13.44
CA ASP A 467 -18.10 13.22 -12.18
C ASP A 467 -19.09 12.88 -11.05
N PHE A 468 -20.25 12.32 -11.38
CA PHE A 468 -21.28 11.95 -10.41
C PHE A 468 -20.87 10.72 -9.61
N ILE A 469 -20.99 10.79 -8.28
CA ILE A 469 -20.64 9.66 -7.39
C ILE A 469 -21.89 9.21 -6.64
N GLY A 470 -22.27 7.95 -6.81
CA GLY A 470 -23.35 7.30 -6.09
C GLY A 470 -22.90 6.71 -4.75
N LYS A 471 -23.65 7.01 -3.69
CA LYS A 471 -23.56 6.33 -2.40
C LYS A 471 -24.81 5.50 -2.15
N LEU A 472 -24.62 4.24 -1.78
CA LEU A 472 -25.65 3.45 -1.13
C LEU A 472 -25.38 3.40 0.38
N THR A 473 -26.40 3.56 1.24
CA THR A 473 -26.25 3.35 2.69
C THR A 473 -26.08 1.87 3.06
N SER A 474 -26.61 1.32 4.15
CA SER A 474 -26.25 -0.04 4.62
C SER A 474 -27.43 -0.85 5.14
N GLU A 475 -28.64 -0.44 4.77
CA GLU A 475 -29.91 -0.92 5.32
C GLU A 475 -30.82 -1.57 4.25
N VAL A 476 -30.26 -2.16 3.18
CA VAL A 476 -31.06 -2.67 2.06
C VAL A 476 -31.90 -3.83 2.53
N ASP A 477 -33.22 -3.72 2.42
CA ASP A 477 -34.11 -4.88 2.62
C ASP A 477 -33.94 -5.52 4.03
N ILE A 478 -33.71 -4.73 5.10
CA ILE A 478 -33.68 -5.21 6.50
C ILE A 478 -34.22 -4.17 7.51
N TYR A 479 -35.20 -4.53 8.37
CA TYR A 479 -35.78 -3.69 9.45
C TYR A 479 -35.74 -4.36 10.84
N PRO A 480 -35.78 -3.59 11.97
CA PRO A 480 -35.26 -2.24 12.19
C PRO A 480 -33.80 -2.32 12.69
N THR A 481 -32.93 -3.07 12.00
CA THR A 481 -31.63 -3.41 12.62
C THR A 481 -30.57 -2.38 12.27
N GLN A 482 -30.49 -1.33 13.08
CA GLN A 482 -29.37 -0.40 13.04
C GLN A 482 -28.02 -1.03 13.48
N GLY A 483 -28.01 -2.25 14.03
CA GLY A 483 -26.81 -2.91 14.58
C GLY A 483 -26.01 -3.80 13.61
N ASP A 484 -26.64 -4.41 12.60
CA ASP A 484 -25.99 -5.24 11.56
C ASP A 484 -26.33 -4.66 10.18
N ARG A 485 -25.46 -3.75 9.70
CA ARG A 485 -25.66 -2.92 8.52
C ARG A 485 -24.62 -3.25 7.46
N ASN A 486 -24.79 -4.35 6.75
CA ASN A 486 -23.87 -4.74 5.69
C ASN A 486 -24.59 -4.95 4.36
N ASN A 487 -23.87 -4.67 3.29
CA ASN A 487 -24.31 -4.81 1.91
C ASN A 487 -23.35 -5.76 1.19
N GLY A 488 -23.85 -6.50 0.19
CA GLY A 488 -23.00 -7.26 -0.72
C GLY A 488 -22.68 -6.50 -2.02
N LEU A 489 -21.85 -7.12 -2.86
CA LEU A 489 -21.33 -6.54 -4.10
C LEU A 489 -22.42 -6.13 -5.12
N LEU A 490 -23.63 -6.72 -5.06
CA LEU A 490 -24.74 -6.37 -5.95
C LEU A 490 -25.15 -4.90 -5.83
N HIS A 491 -24.91 -4.27 -4.68
CA HIS A 491 -25.32 -2.90 -4.39
C HIS A 491 -24.36 -1.86 -4.93
N ILE A 492 -23.15 -2.24 -5.33
CA ILE A 492 -22.13 -1.28 -5.74
C ILE A 492 -22.36 -0.91 -7.21
N SER A 493 -22.59 0.37 -7.47
CA SER A 493 -22.59 0.92 -8.83
C SER A 493 -21.16 1.17 -9.31
N ASP A 494 -20.98 1.29 -10.62
CA ASP A 494 -19.72 1.72 -11.21
C ASP A 494 -19.27 3.06 -10.59
N ASN A 495 -18.00 3.13 -10.20
CA ASN A 495 -17.35 4.23 -9.47
C ASN A 495 -18.04 4.67 -8.15
N GLY A 496 -19.01 3.89 -7.65
CA GLY A 496 -19.79 4.18 -6.47
C GLY A 496 -19.15 3.68 -5.18
N PHE A 497 -19.81 3.95 -4.06
CA PHE A 497 -19.36 3.49 -2.74
C PHE A 497 -20.55 3.18 -1.83
N LEU A 498 -20.25 2.56 -0.69
CA LEU A 498 -21.26 2.08 0.24
C LEU A 498 -20.95 2.51 1.67
N SER A 499 -21.95 2.46 2.54
CA SER A 499 -21.71 2.38 3.98
C SER A 499 -21.51 0.91 4.34
N ALA A 500 -20.43 0.57 5.04
CA ALA A 500 -20.21 -0.78 5.54
C ALA A 500 -19.70 -0.69 6.98
N ASN A 501 -20.34 -1.43 7.90
CA ASN A 501 -19.83 -1.61 9.25
C ASN A 501 -19.76 -3.10 9.62
N GLY A 502 -20.78 -3.91 9.26
CA GLY A 502 -20.72 -5.37 9.41
C GLY A 502 -20.28 -5.88 10.80
N GLY A 503 -20.48 -5.08 11.86
CA GLY A 503 -20.10 -5.41 13.24
C GLY A 503 -18.63 -5.15 13.64
N VAL A 504 -17.82 -4.47 12.82
CA VAL A 504 -16.38 -4.28 13.12
C VAL A 504 -16.05 -2.98 13.87
N GLY A 505 -16.99 -2.02 13.91
CA GLY A 505 -17.05 -0.95 14.92
C GLY A 505 -16.01 0.18 14.84
N SER A 506 -15.01 0.16 13.95
CA SER A 506 -14.03 1.25 13.82
C SER A 506 -13.62 1.53 12.36
N SER A 507 -13.31 2.80 12.06
CA SER A 507 -13.03 3.33 10.73
C SER A 507 -11.96 2.54 9.95
N MET A 508 -10.78 2.32 10.55
CA MET A 508 -9.69 1.63 9.86
C MET A 508 -9.98 0.13 9.66
N LYS A 509 -10.67 -0.50 10.62
CA LYS A 509 -11.06 -1.90 10.52
C LYS A 509 -12.06 -2.13 9.39
N ILE A 510 -12.98 -1.19 9.14
CA ILE A 510 -13.89 -1.26 7.98
C ILE A 510 -13.10 -1.38 6.68
N GLY A 511 -12.09 -0.52 6.47
CA GLY A 511 -11.27 -0.57 5.26
C GLY A 511 -10.41 -1.83 5.14
N MET A 512 -9.74 -2.23 6.21
CA MET A 512 -8.85 -3.40 6.18
C MET A 512 -9.61 -4.73 6.11
N ASP A 513 -10.77 -4.86 6.75
CA ASP A 513 -11.61 -6.06 6.64
C ASP A 513 -12.29 -6.15 5.27
N SER A 514 -12.56 -5.01 4.62
CA SER A 514 -13.08 -4.98 3.25
C SER A 514 -12.10 -5.60 2.25
N PHE A 515 -10.79 -5.51 2.48
CA PHE A 515 -9.76 -5.99 1.57
C PHE A 515 -9.97 -7.46 1.14
N GLY A 516 -10.24 -7.66 -0.16
CA GLY A 516 -10.50 -8.97 -0.77
C GLY A 516 -11.96 -9.46 -0.69
N TYR A 517 -12.88 -8.63 -0.22
CA TYR A 517 -14.32 -8.92 -0.14
C TYR A 517 -15.16 -7.78 -0.75
N LEU A 518 -14.95 -6.55 -0.29
CA LEU A 518 -15.48 -5.32 -0.89
C LEU A 518 -14.32 -4.49 -1.44
N PRO A 519 -14.52 -3.71 -2.51
CA PRO A 519 -13.48 -2.81 -3.00
C PRO A 519 -13.04 -1.86 -1.89
N MET A 520 -11.75 -1.73 -1.61
CA MET A 520 -11.29 -0.76 -0.60
C MET A 520 -11.65 0.68 -1.01
N ASN A 521 -11.74 0.94 -2.31
CA ASN A 521 -12.25 2.21 -2.86
C ASN A 521 -13.79 2.36 -2.82
N SER A 522 -14.51 1.48 -2.13
CA SER A 522 -15.96 1.60 -1.86
C SER A 522 -16.27 1.98 -0.40
N VAL A 523 -15.24 2.17 0.44
CA VAL A 523 -15.39 2.31 1.89
C VAL A 523 -15.65 3.76 2.31
N TYR A 524 -16.44 3.92 3.37
CA TYR A 524 -16.86 5.19 3.94
C TYR A 524 -16.84 5.14 5.48
N TYR A 525 -16.39 6.21 6.13
CA TYR A 525 -16.53 6.39 7.58
C TYR A 525 -16.39 7.87 8.00
N GLY A 526 -16.54 8.12 9.31
CA GLY A 526 -16.54 9.46 9.89
C GLY A 526 -15.15 10.07 10.05
N GLY A 527 -15.09 11.40 10.04
CA GLY A 527 -13.90 12.20 10.30
C GLY A 527 -14.23 13.56 10.96
N ASN A 528 -13.19 14.27 11.39
CA ASN A 528 -13.29 15.57 12.07
C ASN A 528 -11.99 16.37 11.82
N PRO A 529 -11.99 17.72 11.78
CA PRO A 529 -10.76 18.52 11.85
C PRO A 529 -10.09 18.43 13.24
N SER A 530 -9.53 17.27 13.56
CA SER A 530 -8.95 16.96 14.87
C SER A 530 -7.68 17.75 15.18
N GLY A 531 -7.02 18.29 14.15
CA GLY A 531 -5.70 18.91 14.24
C GLY A 531 -4.56 17.91 14.29
N LYS A 532 -4.86 16.60 14.28
CA LYS A 532 -3.86 15.53 14.32
C LYS A 532 -3.68 14.89 12.96
N VAL A 533 -2.44 14.76 12.51
CA VAL A 533 -2.16 14.31 11.14
C VAL A 533 -2.26 12.79 10.99
N GLU A 534 -2.13 11.97 12.05
CA GLU A 534 -2.37 10.52 11.94
C GLU A 534 -3.81 10.20 11.55
N ASP A 535 -4.77 10.98 12.07
CA ASP A 535 -6.18 10.88 11.69
C ASP A 535 -6.35 11.20 10.20
N TYR A 536 -5.71 12.26 9.71
CA TYR A 536 -5.84 12.70 8.32
C TYR A 536 -5.19 11.72 7.34
N TYR A 537 -4.08 11.08 7.71
CA TYR A 537 -3.52 9.97 6.94
C TYR A 537 -4.50 8.80 6.84
N SER A 538 -5.16 8.44 7.95
CA SER A 538 -6.19 7.39 7.98
C SER A 538 -7.35 7.69 7.01
N TYR A 539 -7.70 8.96 6.84
CA TYR A 539 -8.79 9.40 5.98
C TYR A 539 -8.53 9.16 4.48
N MET A 540 -7.27 8.99 4.07
CA MET A 540 -6.90 8.72 2.67
C MET A 540 -7.24 7.29 2.22
N MET A 541 -7.51 6.37 3.13
CA MET A 541 -7.86 4.99 2.78
C MET A 541 -9.31 4.88 2.28
N ALA A 542 -10.24 5.69 2.81
CA ALA A 542 -11.65 5.66 2.42
C ALA A 542 -11.91 6.39 1.10
N ARG A 543 -12.98 6.01 0.40
CA ARG A 543 -13.48 6.77 -0.76
C ARG A 543 -14.08 8.10 -0.34
N VAL A 544 -14.86 8.10 0.75
CA VAL A 544 -15.51 9.30 1.27
C VAL A 544 -15.38 9.35 2.80
N ILE A 545 -15.09 10.54 3.31
CA ILE A 545 -15.03 10.84 4.75
C ILE A 545 -16.15 11.81 5.09
N LYS A 546 -17.06 11.38 5.97
CA LYS A 546 -18.16 12.23 6.49
C LYS A 546 -17.71 12.99 7.73
N PHE A 547 -17.72 14.30 7.63
CA PHE A 547 -17.57 15.23 8.74
C PHE A 547 -18.97 15.55 9.27
N ASN A 548 -19.35 14.89 10.36
CA ASN A 548 -20.70 14.90 10.89
C ASN A 548 -20.90 15.78 12.13
N THR A 549 -19.86 16.46 12.60
CA THR A 549 -19.96 17.38 13.73
C THR A 549 -20.43 18.75 13.25
N ASP A 550 -21.25 19.43 14.06
CA ASP A 550 -21.69 20.81 13.79
C ASP A 550 -20.45 21.70 13.54
N PRO A 551 -20.31 22.30 12.33
CA PRO A 551 -19.14 23.11 12.00
C PRO A 551 -18.91 24.28 12.95
N SER A 552 -19.94 24.78 13.65
CA SER A 552 -19.80 25.84 14.67
C SER A 552 -18.76 25.47 15.74
N SER A 553 -18.66 24.18 16.07
CA SER A 553 -17.73 23.64 17.08
C SER A 553 -16.28 23.50 16.58
N TRP A 554 -16.02 23.59 15.28
CA TRP A 554 -14.69 23.41 14.73
C TRP A 554 -13.76 24.55 15.11
N THR A 555 -12.53 24.20 15.51
CA THR A 555 -11.48 25.16 15.87
C THR A 555 -10.74 25.63 14.62
N ASN A 556 -10.26 26.89 14.64
CA ASN A 556 -9.42 27.41 13.55
C ASN A 556 -8.15 26.58 13.36
N ALA A 557 -7.48 26.19 14.44
CA ALA A 557 -6.27 25.37 14.38
C ALA A 557 -6.51 24.02 13.70
N GLY A 558 -7.62 23.33 14.04
CA GLY A 558 -7.99 22.06 13.40
C GLY A 558 -8.29 22.22 11.91
N MET A 559 -9.04 23.27 11.54
CA MET A 559 -9.36 23.59 10.14
C MET A 559 -8.13 23.97 9.33
N ASP A 560 -7.25 24.82 9.86
CA ASP A 560 -6.04 25.26 9.17
C ASP A 560 -5.04 24.11 8.99
N SER A 561 -4.91 23.22 9.98
CA SER A 561 -4.12 21.99 9.87
C SER A 561 -4.69 21.06 8.78
N LEU A 562 -6.01 20.85 8.78
CA LEU A 562 -6.69 20.06 7.75
C LEU A 562 -6.53 20.69 6.36
N LYS A 563 -6.56 22.02 6.24
CA LYS A 563 -6.32 22.74 4.98
C LYS A 563 -4.91 22.47 4.43
N LYS A 564 -3.88 22.53 5.29
CA LYS A 564 -2.51 22.22 4.89
C LYS A 564 -2.40 20.78 4.39
N PHE A 565 -2.97 19.82 5.12
CA PHE A 565 -3.02 18.42 4.69
C PHE A 565 -3.77 18.24 3.36
N ASN A 566 -4.91 18.91 3.19
CA ASN A 566 -5.69 18.91 1.96
C ASN A 566 -4.89 19.47 0.78
N ASN A 567 -4.11 20.53 0.96
CA ASN A 567 -3.22 21.05 -0.09
C ASN A 567 -2.14 20.01 -0.47
N TRP A 568 -1.57 19.31 0.51
CA TRP A 568 -0.59 18.24 0.28
C TRP A 568 -1.18 17.05 -0.48
N ARG A 569 -2.28 16.46 0.00
CA ARG A 569 -2.88 15.28 -0.64
C ARG A 569 -3.43 15.57 -2.04
N LYS A 570 -3.89 16.81 -2.29
CA LYS A 570 -4.41 17.26 -3.59
C LYS A 570 -3.31 17.68 -4.55
N SER A 571 -2.05 17.74 -4.11
CA SER A 571 -0.94 18.05 -4.99
C SER A 571 -0.89 17.03 -6.14
N PRO A 572 -0.55 17.44 -7.38
CA PRO A 572 -0.66 16.55 -8.55
C PRO A 572 0.07 15.21 -8.39
N ARG A 573 1.22 15.21 -7.69
CA ARG A 573 2.03 14.01 -7.46
C ARG A 573 1.41 13.05 -6.44
N ILE A 574 0.88 13.56 -5.32
CA ILE A 574 0.21 12.72 -4.33
C ILE A 574 -1.10 12.20 -4.92
N LYS A 575 -1.91 13.07 -5.53
CA LYS A 575 -3.17 12.71 -6.20
C LYS A 575 -2.98 11.56 -7.20
N ALA A 576 -1.98 11.67 -8.08
CA ALA A 576 -1.74 10.67 -9.12
C ALA A 576 -1.36 9.28 -8.55
N LEU A 577 -0.71 9.23 -7.37
CA LEU A 577 -0.45 7.97 -6.66
C LEU A 577 -1.71 7.49 -5.93
N THR A 578 -2.41 8.34 -5.19
CA THR A 578 -3.63 7.94 -4.45
C THR A 578 -4.78 7.52 -5.37
N GLU A 579 -4.68 7.84 -6.65
CA GLU A 579 -5.57 7.32 -7.70
C GLU A 579 -5.26 5.89 -8.12
N GLN A 580 -4.13 5.32 -7.73
CA GLN A 580 -3.80 3.91 -7.97
C GLN A 580 -4.52 3.00 -6.98
N THR A 581 -4.42 1.69 -7.18
CA THR A 581 -5.01 0.69 -6.26
C THR A 581 -4.37 0.81 -4.87
N THR A 582 -5.21 0.83 -3.82
CA THR A 582 -4.76 0.73 -2.42
C THR A 582 -4.19 -0.67 -2.17
N ARG A 583 -2.96 -0.76 -1.65
CA ARG A 583 -2.30 -2.05 -1.38
C ARG A 583 -1.89 -2.16 0.09
N PRO A 584 -2.62 -2.96 0.90
CA PRO A 584 -2.27 -3.16 2.30
C PRO A 584 -0.86 -3.71 2.51
N LEU A 585 -0.18 -3.24 3.55
CA LEU A 585 1.17 -3.66 3.95
C LEU A 585 1.18 -4.24 5.36
N TYR A 586 0.32 -3.72 6.23
CA TYR A 586 0.24 -4.11 7.63
C TYR A 586 -1.12 -3.71 8.21
N ALA A 587 -1.73 -4.57 9.02
CA ALA A 587 -2.99 -4.29 9.72
C ALA A 587 -2.99 -5.03 11.05
N GLY A 588 -2.15 -4.58 11.98
CA GLY A 588 -1.82 -5.33 13.19
C GLY A 588 -0.91 -6.55 12.95
N PRO A 589 -0.45 -7.19 14.04
CA PRO A 589 0.28 -8.46 13.97
C PRO A 589 -0.52 -9.47 13.15
N ASP A 590 0.15 -10.23 12.27
CA ASP A 590 -0.48 -11.31 11.50
C ASP A 590 -1.71 -10.87 10.65
N PHE A 591 -1.85 -9.58 10.33
CA PHE A 591 -3.02 -9.00 9.61
C PHE A 591 -4.37 -9.22 10.32
N ASP A 592 -4.37 -9.24 11.66
CA ASP A 592 -5.56 -9.49 12.49
C ASP A 592 -6.38 -8.23 12.86
N THR A 593 -5.96 -7.05 12.39
CA THR A 593 -6.53 -5.72 12.65
C THR A 593 -6.44 -5.21 14.10
N SER A 594 -5.63 -5.84 14.96
CA SER A 594 -5.50 -5.47 16.38
C SER A 594 -4.50 -4.34 16.67
N GLY A 595 -3.84 -3.79 15.63
CA GLY A 595 -2.74 -2.82 15.80
C GLY A 595 -2.74 -1.68 14.77
N SER A 596 -1.57 -1.05 14.61
CA SER A 596 -1.34 -0.01 13.60
C SER A 596 -1.61 -0.50 12.19
N TYR A 597 -1.80 0.44 11.27
CA TYR A 597 -2.14 0.18 9.88
C TYR A 597 -1.10 0.77 8.94
N ALA A 598 -0.81 0.07 7.86
CA ALA A 598 -0.01 0.61 6.77
C ALA A 598 -0.49 0.08 5.41
N TRP A 599 -0.42 0.94 4.41
CA TRP A 599 -0.71 0.61 3.02
C TRP A 599 0.18 1.44 2.09
N MET A 600 0.18 1.06 0.81
CA MET A 600 0.85 1.83 -0.21
C MET A 600 -0.01 2.02 -1.45
N TYR A 601 0.32 3.07 -2.19
CA TYR A 601 -0.08 3.26 -3.57
C TYR A 601 1.17 3.18 -4.43
N ALA A 602 1.11 2.46 -5.55
CA ALA A 602 2.23 2.31 -6.46
C ALA A 602 1.78 2.53 -7.90
N THR A 603 2.66 3.10 -8.70
CA THR A 603 2.47 3.18 -10.15
C THR A 603 2.45 1.77 -10.76
N GLU A 604 1.77 1.62 -11.89
CA GLU A 604 1.64 0.32 -12.56
C GLU A 604 3.01 -0.27 -12.97
N ASP A 605 3.93 0.57 -13.43
CA ASP A 605 5.33 0.22 -13.73
C ASP A 605 6.22 0.05 -12.48
N LYS A 606 5.64 0.24 -11.28
CA LYS A 606 6.30 0.17 -9.98
C LYS A 606 7.52 1.08 -9.84
N SER A 607 7.61 2.17 -10.60
CA SER A 607 8.72 3.14 -10.50
C SER A 607 8.56 4.11 -9.33
N LYS A 608 7.34 4.34 -8.84
CA LYS A 608 7.05 5.22 -7.69
C LYS A 608 6.02 4.62 -6.76
N ALA A 609 6.15 4.95 -5.47
CA ALA A 609 5.14 4.62 -4.48
C ALA A 609 5.03 5.67 -3.36
N LEU A 610 3.86 5.73 -2.76
CA LEU A 610 3.57 6.45 -1.52
C LEU A 610 3.16 5.42 -0.48
N VAL A 611 3.89 5.36 0.65
CA VAL A 611 3.56 4.51 1.79
C VAL A 611 2.99 5.37 2.90
N ILE A 612 1.86 4.95 3.47
CA ILE A 612 1.24 5.57 4.63
C ILE A 612 1.23 4.56 5.78
N ALA A 613 1.61 4.98 6.98
CA ALA A 613 1.48 4.20 8.20
C ALA A 613 0.86 5.07 9.30
N THR A 614 -0.09 4.53 10.05
CA THR A 614 -0.82 5.29 11.09
C THR A 614 -1.30 4.38 12.22
N ALA A 615 -1.30 4.94 13.43
CA ALA A 615 -1.94 4.36 14.61
C ALA A 615 -3.27 5.04 14.97
N ALA A 616 -3.90 5.76 14.03
CA ALA A 616 -5.15 6.48 14.26
C ALA A 616 -6.21 5.58 14.90
N ASN A 617 -6.75 6.05 16.04
CA ASN A 617 -7.75 5.35 16.84
C ASN A 617 -7.34 3.95 17.36
N VAL A 618 -6.04 3.67 17.48
CA VAL A 618 -5.51 2.45 18.10
C VAL A 618 -4.74 2.81 19.37
N THR A 619 -5.00 2.07 20.46
CA THR A 619 -4.30 2.26 21.75
C THR A 619 -3.20 1.21 21.92
N ALA A 620 -2.15 1.55 22.68
CA ALA A 620 -1.08 0.63 23.09
C ALA A 620 -0.34 -0.10 21.93
N VAL A 621 -0.17 0.56 20.79
CA VAL A 621 0.58 -0.01 19.65
C VAL A 621 2.10 0.14 19.81
N PRO A 622 2.90 -0.78 19.23
CA PRO A 622 4.34 -0.60 19.12
C PRO A 622 4.71 0.68 18.36
N ASP A 623 5.75 1.36 18.83
CA ASP A 623 6.30 2.52 18.13
C ASP A 623 7.05 2.09 16.87
N ASP A 624 7.81 0.99 16.96
CA ASP A 624 8.59 0.43 15.85
C ASP A 624 7.80 -0.64 15.09
N LEU A 625 7.78 -0.51 13.77
CA LEU A 625 7.16 -1.42 12.80
C LEU A 625 8.18 -1.75 11.70
N THR A 626 8.05 -2.92 11.09
CA THR A 626 8.78 -3.26 9.86
C THR A 626 7.78 -3.55 8.76
N LEU A 627 7.77 -2.73 7.71
CA LEU A 627 6.81 -2.83 6.61
C LEU A 627 7.39 -3.69 5.49
N ASN A 628 6.70 -4.78 5.17
CA ASN A 628 7.00 -5.61 4.01
C ASN A 628 6.44 -4.95 2.74
N LEU A 629 7.27 -4.22 1.99
CA LEU A 629 6.88 -3.53 0.74
C LEU A 629 6.76 -4.50 -0.45
N ARG A 630 6.07 -5.62 -0.26
CA ARG A 630 5.91 -6.75 -1.22
C ARG A 630 5.43 -6.37 -2.60
N TRP A 631 4.78 -5.21 -2.76
CA TRP A 631 4.18 -4.79 -4.01
C TRP A 631 5.15 -4.11 -4.99
N LEU A 632 6.34 -3.74 -4.54
CA LEU A 632 7.41 -3.20 -5.40
C LEU A 632 8.01 -4.28 -6.31
N ASP A 633 8.77 -3.87 -7.32
CA ASP A 633 9.55 -4.80 -8.15
C ASP A 633 10.83 -5.19 -7.40
N SER A 634 11.02 -6.49 -7.14
CA SER A 634 12.18 -6.97 -6.39
C SER A 634 13.52 -6.70 -7.08
N ASN A 635 13.53 -6.48 -8.40
CA ASN A 635 14.75 -6.25 -9.19
C ASN A 635 15.13 -4.77 -9.31
N LYS A 636 14.22 -3.85 -8.97
CA LYS A 636 14.48 -2.41 -9.02
C LYS A 636 15.23 -1.96 -7.77
N THR A 637 15.97 -0.87 -7.91
CA THR A 637 16.57 -0.14 -6.78
C THR A 637 15.78 1.13 -6.54
N TYR A 638 15.49 1.44 -5.29
CA TYR A 638 14.62 2.52 -4.86
C TYR A 638 15.33 3.43 -3.86
N LEU A 639 15.05 4.72 -3.97
CA LEU A 639 15.33 5.73 -2.96
C LEU A 639 14.09 5.91 -2.08
N VAL A 640 14.31 6.01 -0.77
CA VAL A 640 13.23 6.19 0.22
C VAL A 640 13.43 7.51 0.97
N GLU A 641 12.45 8.39 0.88
CA GLU A 641 12.40 9.67 1.59
C GLU A 641 11.22 9.68 2.57
N ASP A 642 11.48 10.05 3.82
CA ASP A 642 10.41 10.41 4.77
C ASP A 642 9.87 11.79 4.43
N ILE A 643 8.59 11.86 4.11
CA ILE A 643 7.86 13.09 3.75
C ILE A 643 6.73 13.38 4.74
N THR A 644 6.85 12.87 5.97
CA THR A 644 5.80 12.97 6.99
C THR A 644 5.51 14.42 7.34
N MET A 645 4.22 14.79 7.34
CA MET A 645 3.72 16.04 7.89
C MET A 645 3.37 15.83 9.36
N ASN A 646 3.90 16.68 10.26
CA ASN A 646 3.55 16.64 11.68
C ASN A 646 2.29 17.46 11.99
N ASP A 647 1.80 17.43 13.23
CA ASP A 647 0.56 18.13 13.65
C ASP A 647 0.60 19.66 13.49
N SER A 648 1.79 20.26 13.38
CA SER A 648 1.95 21.70 13.08
C SER A 648 1.85 22.01 11.58
N GLY A 649 1.74 20.98 10.74
CA GLY A 649 1.76 21.07 9.28
C GLY A 649 3.16 21.28 8.70
N VAL A 650 4.22 20.92 9.44
CA VAL A 650 5.60 20.97 8.96
C VAL A 650 5.98 19.59 8.42
N SER A 651 6.37 19.54 7.15
CA SER A 651 6.87 18.32 6.53
C SER A 651 8.32 18.07 6.88
N SER A 652 8.62 16.83 7.24
CA SER A 652 9.97 16.29 7.30
C SER A 652 10.46 15.93 5.89
N TYR A 653 11.77 16.02 5.69
CA TYR A 653 12.48 15.52 4.50
C TYR A 653 13.75 14.84 5.02
N SER A 654 13.63 13.55 5.30
CA SER A 654 14.72 12.74 5.84
C SER A 654 14.94 11.49 4.99
N TYR A 655 16.11 11.45 4.34
CA TYR A 655 16.51 10.32 3.51
C TYR A 655 16.72 9.06 4.34
N LYS A 656 16.00 7.99 4.00
CA LYS A 656 16.06 6.71 4.71
C LYS A 656 17.06 5.74 4.08
N GLY A 657 17.36 5.91 2.80
CA GLY A 657 18.40 5.14 2.11
C GLY A 657 18.00 4.68 0.70
N LYS A 658 18.93 3.94 0.09
CA LYS A 658 18.80 3.31 -1.22
C LYS A 658 18.78 1.80 -1.05
N PHE A 659 17.72 1.15 -1.52
CA PHE A 659 17.46 -0.26 -1.27
C PHE A 659 16.92 -0.95 -2.52
N THR A 660 17.24 -2.22 -2.72
CA THR A 660 16.54 -3.02 -3.74
C THR A 660 15.09 -3.27 -3.31
N GLY A 661 14.18 -3.49 -4.26
CA GLY A 661 12.82 -3.89 -3.94
C GLY A 661 12.78 -5.21 -3.16
N SER A 662 13.76 -6.12 -3.39
CA SER A 662 13.92 -7.32 -2.58
C SER A 662 14.20 -6.98 -1.12
N GLN A 663 15.11 -6.05 -0.83
CA GLN A 663 15.41 -5.60 0.54
C GLN A 663 14.20 -4.92 1.20
N LEU A 664 13.44 -4.12 0.43
CA LEU A 664 12.22 -3.46 0.92
C LEU A 664 11.05 -4.44 1.12
N LYS A 665 11.05 -5.60 0.45
CA LYS A 665 10.12 -6.72 0.73
C LYS A 665 10.57 -7.52 1.95
N SER A 666 11.83 -7.93 1.97
CA SER A 666 12.47 -8.63 3.08
C SER A 666 13.95 -8.25 3.13
N PRO A 667 14.44 -7.63 4.22
CA PRO A 667 13.83 -7.63 5.55
C PRO A 667 12.66 -6.65 5.77
N GLY A 668 12.43 -5.68 4.89
CA GLY A 668 11.36 -4.69 5.03
C GLY A 668 11.84 -3.32 5.49
N LEU A 669 10.99 -2.29 5.34
CA LEU A 669 11.28 -0.91 5.73
C LEU A 669 10.97 -0.69 7.23
N PRO A 670 11.96 -0.34 8.07
CA PRO A 670 11.72 0.05 9.46
C PRO A 670 11.02 1.41 9.54
N VAL A 671 9.98 1.48 10.36
CA VAL A 671 9.16 2.66 10.58
C VAL A 671 9.00 2.86 12.08
N ASN A 672 9.41 4.03 12.57
CA ASN A 672 9.09 4.46 13.92
C ASN A 672 7.93 5.47 13.84
N LEU A 673 6.78 5.11 14.38
CA LEU A 673 5.60 5.97 14.41
C LEU A 673 5.77 7.12 15.42
N ALA A 674 6.50 6.91 16.53
CA ALA A 674 6.71 7.93 17.56
C ALA A 674 7.57 9.12 17.12
N ASP A 675 8.22 9.04 15.95
CA ASP A 675 8.88 10.20 15.31
C ASP A 675 7.91 11.35 15.03
N ASN A 676 6.60 11.05 14.94
CA ASN A 676 5.54 12.02 14.87
C ASN A 676 4.70 11.91 16.15
N THR A 677 4.42 13.03 16.82
CA THR A 677 3.70 13.09 18.10
C THR A 677 2.40 12.28 18.09
N SER A 678 1.74 12.30 16.95
CA SER A 678 0.44 11.67 16.75
C SER A 678 0.51 10.29 16.08
N LYS A 679 1.71 9.78 15.78
CA LYS A 679 1.94 8.41 15.28
C LYS A 679 1.43 8.14 13.84
N GLY A 680 1.55 9.13 12.96
CA GLY A 680 1.36 8.99 11.51
C GLY A 680 2.64 9.23 10.72
N LYS A 681 2.88 8.46 9.65
CA LYS A 681 4.07 8.55 8.78
C LYS A 681 3.70 8.46 7.30
N ALA A 682 4.45 9.17 6.47
CA ALA A 682 4.38 9.07 5.01
C ALA A 682 5.77 8.97 4.39
N PHE A 683 5.95 8.04 3.44
CA PHE A 683 7.21 7.85 2.73
C PHE A 683 6.99 7.93 1.22
N TRP A 684 7.88 8.67 0.56
CA TRP A 684 7.98 8.71 -0.89
C TRP A 684 9.07 7.74 -1.34
N ILE A 685 8.73 6.86 -2.27
CA ILE A 685 9.63 5.85 -2.82
C ILE A 685 9.71 6.06 -4.32
N GLN A 686 10.93 6.15 -4.85
CA GLN A 686 11.16 6.34 -6.28
C GLN A 686 12.34 5.51 -6.77
N GLU A 687 12.21 4.92 -7.95
CA GLU A 687 13.26 4.18 -8.62
C GLU A 687 14.53 5.02 -8.81
N ASP A 688 15.69 4.41 -8.59
CA ASP A 688 16.99 5.01 -8.87
C ASP A 688 17.24 5.04 -10.38
N ASN A 689 17.17 6.23 -10.99
CA ASN A 689 17.35 6.42 -12.42
C ASN A 689 18.82 6.41 -12.89
N SER A 690 19.78 6.16 -11.98
CA SER A 690 21.23 6.15 -12.24
C SER A 690 21.87 7.48 -12.69
N THR A 691 21.14 8.60 -12.80
CA THR A 691 21.71 9.92 -13.15
C THR A 691 22.35 10.59 -11.95
N ALA A 692 23.55 11.16 -12.08
CA ALA A 692 24.39 11.69 -10.97
C ALA A 692 23.60 12.36 -9.83
N MET A 693 22.65 13.22 -10.19
CA MET A 693 21.63 13.74 -9.29
C MET A 693 20.23 13.51 -9.87
N GLN A 694 19.21 13.36 -9.02
CA GLN A 694 17.80 13.28 -9.44
C GLN A 694 16.86 13.91 -8.42
N VAL A 695 15.79 14.58 -8.88
CA VAL A 695 14.69 15.00 -7.99
C VAL A 695 13.98 13.75 -7.45
N LEU A 696 14.02 13.58 -6.13
CA LEU A 696 13.33 12.53 -5.41
C LEU A 696 11.91 12.97 -5.06
N TYR A 697 11.73 14.18 -4.54
CA TYR A 697 10.41 14.71 -4.18
C TYR A 697 10.33 16.23 -4.39
N ALA A 698 9.11 16.74 -4.55
CA ALA A 698 8.81 18.17 -4.57
C ALA A 698 7.51 18.40 -3.77
N ASP A 699 7.43 19.50 -3.03
CA ASP A 699 6.31 19.79 -2.13
C ASP A 699 5.04 20.31 -2.83
N GLU A 700 3.97 20.50 -2.09
CA GLU A 700 2.65 20.86 -2.64
C GLU A 700 2.58 22.25 -3.31
N LYS A 701 3.59 23.11 -3.11
CA LYS A 701 3.67 24.40 -3.82
C LYS A 701 4.11 24.23 -5.25
N ILE A 702 4.79 23.13 -5.57
CA ILE A 702 5.25 22.80 -6.92
C ILE A 702 4.22 21.88 -7.57
N ALA A 703 3.62 22.31 -8.68
CA ALA A 703 2.69 21.49 -9.46
C ALA A 703 3.42 20.52 -10.39
N SER A 704 4.47 21.00 -11.07
CA SER A 704 5.31 20.20 -11.97
C SER A 704 6.72 20.75 -12.03
N PHE A 705 7.68 19.94 -12.49
CA PHE A 705 9.05 20.38 -12.72
C PHE A 705 9.67 19.72 -13.94
N THR A 706 10.75 20.31 -14.44
CA THR A 706 11.73 19.67 -15.32
C THR A 706 13.09 19.76 -14.66
N GLN A 707 13.97 18.80 -14.97
CA GLN A 707 15.32 18.76 -14.43
C GLN A 707 16.34 18.63 -15.57
N THR A 708 17.44 19.38 -15.47
CA THR A 708 18.58 19.32 -16.38
C THR A 708 19.82 18.95 -15.59
N ALA A 709 20.38 17.78 -15.87
CA ALA A 709 21.57 17.29 -15.18
C ALA A 709 22.84 17.94 -15.72
N GLY A 710 23.66 18.49 -14.82
CA GLY A 710 25.08 18.77 -15.03
C GLY A 710 25.95 17.61 -14.53
N THR A 711 27.28 17.76 -14.58
CA THR A 711 28.22 16.73 -14.09
C THR A 711 28.18 16.58 -12.56
N SER A 712 28.02 17.70 -11.85
CA SER A 712 27.97 17.79 -10.39
C SER A 712 26.94 18.82 -9.93
N SER A 713 25.86 18.99 -10.69
CA SER A 713 24.75 19.88 -10.36
C SER A 713 23.44 19.40 -11.01
N LEU A 714 22.32 19.89 -10.50
CA LEU A 714 20.99 19.69 -11.08
C LEU A 714 20.25 21.03 -11.11
N THR A 715 19.87 21.49 -12.29
CA THR A 715 18.95 22.62 -12.43
C THR A 715 17.53 22.11 -12.49
N VAL A 716 16.66 22.59 -11.60
CA VAL A 716 15.25 22.22 -11.52
C VAL A 716 14.41 23.46 -11.84
N ASN A 717 13.67 23.40 -12.94
CA ASN A 717 12.71 24.42 -13.32
C ASN A 717 11.31 23.97 -12.88
N VAL A 718 10.60 24.83 -12.16
CA VAL A 718 9.31 24.47 -11.55
C VAL A 718 8.18 25.34 -12.09
N THR A 719 6.98 24.77 -12.10
CA THR A 719 5.71 25.49 -12.21
C THR A 719 4.88 25.17 -10.97
N GLY A 720 4.30 26.18 -10.34
CA GLY A 720 3.62 26.00 -9.05
C GLY A 720 2.83 27.23 -8.61
N THR A 721 2.51 27.30 -7.32
CA THR A 721 1.72 28.40 -6.73
C THR A 721 2.51 29.71 -6.81
N ALA A 722 2.01 30.66 -7.60
CA ALA A 722 2.66 31.95 -7.80
C ALA A 722 2.91 32.73 -6.50
N GLY A 723 4.08 33.37 -6.39
CA GLY A 723 4.45 34.19 -5.24
C GLY A 723 4.77 33.40 -3.96
N THR A 724 5.02 32.09 -4.07
CA THR A 724 5.36 31.23 -2.92
C THR A 724 6.77 30.66 -3.03
N ILE A 725 7.25 30.03 -1.95
CA ILE A 725 8.49 29.25 -1.95
C ILE A 725 8.07 27.79 -1.87
N GLY A 726 8.49 27.00 -2.86
CA GLY A 726 8.36 25.54 -2.81
C GLY A 726 9.70 24.88 -2.45
N LYS A 727 9.66 23.59 -2.12
CA LYS A 727 10.83 22.78 -1.79
C LYS A 727 11.01 21.63 -2.77
N VAL A 728 12.25 21.41 -3.19
CA VAL A 728 12.67 20.22 -3.93
C VAL A 728 13.68 19.43 -3.11
N VAL A 729 13.53 18.11 -3.12
CA VAL A 729 14.44 17.15 -2.49
C VAL A 729 15.17 16.43 -3.61
N VAL A 730 16.49 16.61 -3.68
CA VAL A 730 17.35 16.05 -4.73
C VAL A 730 18.29 15.03 -4.13
N PHE A 731 18.28 13.82 -4.65
CA PHE A 731 19.29 12.82 -4.30
C PHE A 731 20.57 13.08 -5.08
N ASP A 732 21.67 13.24 -4.35
CA ASP A 732 23.03 13.29 -4.89
C ASP A 732 23.69 11.93 -4.66
N ARG A 733 23.95 11.19 -5.75
CA ARG A 733 24.54 9.84 -5.66
C ARG A 733 26.03 9.87 -5.33
N THR A 734 26.71 11.00 -5.60
CA THR A 734 28.11 11.19 -5.21
C THR A 734 28.20 11.31 -3.68
N ALA A 735 27.29 12.10 -3.09
CA ALA A 735 27.19 12.26 -1.65
C ALA A 735 26.45 11.12 -0.93
N ASN A 736 25.67 10.33 -1.68
CA ASN A 736 24.76 9.29 -1.17
C ASN A 736 23.76 9.83 -0.13
N LYS A 737 23.22 11.02 -0.36
CA LYS A 737 22.24 11.68 0.51
C LYS A 737 21.35 12.63 -0.28
N THR A 738 20.29 13.12 0.35
CA THR A 738 19.45 14.14 -0.25
C THR A 738 19.86 15.55 0.16
N ILE A 739 19.57 16.50 -0.73
CA ILE A 739 19.70 17.94 -0.54
C ILE A 739 18.29 18.52 -0.70
N THR A 740 17.80 19.17 0.34
CA THR A 740 16.54 19.93 0.28
C THR A 740 16.86 21.38 -0.06
N SER A 741 16.20 21.93 -1.07
CA SER A 741 16.41 23.31 -1.51
C SER A 741 15.11 24.04 -1.75
N ASP A 742 15.11 25.33 -1.38
CA ASP A 742 14.01 26.25 -1.64
C ASP A 742 14.05 26.73 -3.09
N VAL A 743 12.85 26.88 -3.67
CA VAL A 743 12.65 27.43 -5.02
C VAL A 743 11.63 28.55 -4.93
N THR A 744 12.08 29.78 -5.17
CA THR A 744 11.17 30.93 -5.28
C THR A 744 10.35 30.81 -6.56
N ILE A 745 9.03 30.75 -6.42
CA ILE A 745 8.08 30.71 -7.52
C ILE A 745 7.59 32.13 -7.76
N GLY A 746 7.98 32.72 -8.89
CA GLY A 746 7.62 34.08 -9.25
C GLY A 746 6.11 34.28 -9.41
N THR A 747 5.68 35.53 -9.58
CA THR A 747 4.26 35.89 -9.78
C THR A 747 3.65 35.28 -11.04
N GLY A 748 4.48 34.90 -12.02
CA GLY A 748 4.08 34.12 -13.21
C GLY A 748 3.90 32.62 -12.96
N GLY A 749 4.06 32.13 -11.72
CA GLY A 749 3.90 30.71 -11.37
C GLY A 749 5.09 29.82 -11.73
N THR A 750 6.24 30.39 -12.13
CA THR A 750 7.45 29.65 -12.50
C THR A 750 8.62 30.01 -11.61
N GLY A 751 9.52 29.05 -11.36
CA GLY A 751 10.76 29.24 -10.61
C GLY A 751 11.89 28.37 -11.13
N SER A 752 13.12 28.62 -10.70
CA SER A 752 14.28 27.79 -11.02
C SER A 752 15.27 27.78 -9.87
N VAL A 753 15.89 26.64 -9.62
CA VAL A 753 16.99 26.48 -8.68
C VAL A 753 18.07 25.60 -9.30
N THR A 754 19.34 25.91 -9.07
CA THR A 754 20.46 25.03 -9.41
C THR A 754 21.11 24.54 -8.13
N ILE A 755 21.15 23.22 -7.97
CA ILE A 755 21.63 22.55 -6.76
C ILE A 755 22.97 21.90 -7.11
N GLY A 756 24.04 22.31 -6.44
CA GLY A 756 25.38 21.76 -6.63
C GLY A 756 25.64 20.56 -5.70
N SER A 757 26.46 19.63 -6.16
CA SER A 757 27.03 18.56 -5.35
C SER A 757 28.27 19.07 -4.61
N GLY A 758 28.36 18.77 -3.32
CA GLY A 758 29.55 19.04 -2.50
C GLY A 758 29.93 20.52 -2.36
N ILE A 759 31.13 20.74 -1.86
CA ILE A 759 31.73 22.06 -1.68
C ILE A 759 32.63 22.33 -2.90
N LEU A 760 32.43 23.47 -3.54
CA LEU A 760 33.26 23.94 -4.65
C LEU A 760 34.34 24.89 -4.13
N LEU A 761 35.61 24.58 -4.39
CA LEU A 761 36.75 25.42 -4.03
C LEU A 761 37.42 25.93 -5.31
N GLU A 762 37.37 27.24 -5.50
CA GLU A 762 37.95 27.93 -6.67
C GLU A 762 39.48 27.94 -6.55
N ALA A 763 40.20 27.31 -7.48
CA ALA A 763 41.64 27.11 -7.38
C ALA A 763 42.41 28.44 -7.35
N GLU A 764 41.92 29.44 -8.07
CA GLU A 764 42.42 30.81 -8.10
C GLU A 764 42.22 31.57 -6.78
N SER A 765 41.32 31.09 -5.91
CA SER A 765 41.08 31.63 -4.57
C SER A 765 41.82 30.86 -3.47
N LEU A 766 42.47 29.74 -3.80
CA LEU A 766 43.26 28.95 -2.86
C LEU A 766 44.71 29.44 -2.79
N THR A 767 45.32 29.30 -1.61
CA THR A 767 46.76 29.53 -1.45
C THR A 767 47.53 28.48 -2.27
N ALA A 768 48.27 28.94 -3.27
CA ALA A 768 49.03 28.09 -4.18
C ALA A 768 50.55 28.20 -3.97
N ALA A 769 51.26 27.10 -4.15
CA ALA A 769 52.72 27.00 -4.19
C ALA A 769 53.17 26.20 -5.42
N VAL A 770 54.41 26.37 -5.86
CA VAL A 770 54.97 25.66 -7.02
C VAL A 770 56.41 25.21 -6.76
N SER A 771 56.90 24.26 -7.56
CA SER A 771 58.32 23.87 -7.59
C SER A 771 59.26 25.05 -7.92
N PRO A 772 60.50 25.04 -7.42
CA PRO A 772 61.51 26.04 -7.79
C PRO A 772 61.68 26.18 -9.30
N GLY A 773 61.68 27.41 -9.81
CA GLY A 773 61.80 27.69 -11.26
C GLY A 773 60.47 27.64 -12.03
N SER A 774 59.37 27.26 -11.38
CA SER A 774 58.01 27.35 -11.91
C SER A 774 57.29 28.60 -11.37
N ASN A 775 56.12 28.95 -11.95
CA ASN A 775 55.25 29.99 -11.40
C ASN A 775 53.77 29.58 -11.49
N VAL A 776 52.95 30.05 -10.55
CA VAL A 776 51.49 29.99 -10.63
C VAL A 776 50.95 31.38 -10.94
N ALA A 777 49.94 31.49 -11.80
CA ALA A 777 49.28 32.74 -12.12
C ALA A 777 47.80 32.51 -12.40
N ASN A 778 46.96 33.46 -11.98
CA ASN A 778 45.54 33.45 -12.32
C ASN A 778 45.32 34.26 -13.60
N GLY A 779 44.49 33.74 -14.51
CA GLY A 779 44.16 34.40 -15.77
C GLY A 779 42.65 34.45 -15.99
N ALA A 780 42.16 35.57 -16.52
CA ALA A 780 40.75 35.71 -16.87
C ALA A 780 40.36 34.69 -17.96
N ASP A 781 39.30 33.95 -17.71
CA ASP A 781 38.71 33.01 -18.66
C ASP A 781 37.20 32.98 -18.40
N THR A 782 36.42 33.59 -19.29
CA THR A 782 34.96 33.73 -19.08
C THR A 782 34.21 32.39 -19.07
N ALA A 783 34.86 31.29 -19.44
CA ALA A 783 34.29 29.95 -19.39
C ALA A 783 34.69 29.16 -18.12
N ALA A 784 35.63 29.66 -17.31
CA ALA A 784 35.96 29.14 -15.99
C ALA A 784 34.87 29.47 -14.96
N SER A 785 34.77 28.72 -13.87
CA SER A 785 33.97 29.16 -12.73
C SER A 785 34.53 30.49 -12.20
N ASN A 786 33.63 31.40 -11.81
CA ASN A 786 33.94 32.79 -11.46
C ASN A 786 34.77 33.60 -12.48
N GLY A 787 34.91 33.11 -13.72
CA GLY A 787 35.58 33.84 -14.81
C GLY A 787 37.11 33.89 -14.72
N SER A 788 37.75 33.05 -13.91
CA SER A 788 39.21 33.04 -13.70
C SER A 788 39.74 31.62 -13.57
N LEU A 789 40.96 31.38 -14.06
CA LEU A 789 41.60 30.06 -14.06
C LEU A 789 43.00 30.12 -13.45
N SER A 790 43.38 29.12 -12.66
CA SER A 790 44.72 29.00 -12.10
C SER A 790 45.65 28.22 -13.03
N TYR A 791 46.75 28.84 -13.48
CA TYR A 791 47.75 28.25 -14.35
C TYR A 791 49.02 27.92 -13.59
N GLY A 792 49.37 26.64 -13.52
CA GLY A 792 50.71 26.18 -13.15
C GLY A 792 51.61 26.17 -14.38
N ASN A 793 52.52 27.14 -14.49
CA ASN A 793 53.51 27.18 -15.57
C ASN A 793 54.73 26.33 -15.18
N LEU A 794 54.69 25.07 -15.60
CA LEU A 794 55.67 24.04 -15.27
C LEU A 794 56.54 23.73 -16.51
N ASN A 795 57.81 23.37 -16.28
CA ASN A 795 58.85 23.28 -17.32
C ASN A 795 59.29 21.84 -17.61
N GLY A 796 59.02 20.87 -16.73
CA GLY A 796 59.42 19.49 -16.94
C GLY A 796 58.81 18.47 -15.98
N VAL A 797 59.18 17.20 -16.17
CA VAL A 797 58.80 16.10 -15.27
C VAL A 797 59.40 16.34 -13.88
N GLY A 798 58.57 16.17 -12.85
CA GLY A 798 58.94 16.43 -11.46
C GLY A 798 58.47 17.79 -10.92
N ASP A 799 58.21 18.76 -11.80
CA ASP A 799 57.63 20.05 -11.43
C ASP A 799 56.20 19.90 -10.90
N TRP A 800 55.74 20.83 -10.08
CA TRP A 800 54.42 20.74 -9.45
C TRP A 800 53.78 22.09 -9.15
N VAL A 801 52.45 22.08 -9.07
CA VAL A 801 51.62 23.12 -8.44
C VAL A 801 50.86 22.49 -7.28
N GLN A 802 50.69 23.22 -6.18
CA GLN A 802 50.04 22.75 -4.96
C GLN A 802 49.04 23.77 -4.45
N TYR A 803 47.81 23.33 -4.20
CA TYR A 803 46.74 24.14 -3.62
C TYR A 803 46.49 23.73 -2.17
N THR A 804 46.35 24.71 -1.29
CA THR A 804 45.90 24.49 0.10
C THR A 804 44.37 24.57 0.14
N ALA A 805 43.68 23.45 0.29
CA ALA A 805 42.23 23.36 0.37
C ALA A 805 41.78 22.93 1.77
N THR A 806 40.66 23.48 2.26
CA THR A 806 40.14 23.16 3.60
C THR A 806 39.13 22.01 3.52
N VAL A 807 39.41 20.93 4.25
CA VAL A 807 38.46 19.84 4.47
C VAL A 807 37.62 20.13 5.72
N PRO A 808 36.27 20.22 5.65
CA PRO A 808 35.44 20.69 6.76
C PRO A 808 35.41 19.75 7.97
N SER A 809 35.36 18.45 7.73
CA SER A 809 35.34 17.41 8.76
C SER A 809 36.12 16.18 8.27
N PRO A 810 36.69 15.37 9.19
CA PRO A 810 37.19 14.07 8.81
C PRO A 810 36.08 13.17 8.26
N GLY A 811 36.44 12.30 7.33
CA GLY A 811 35.53 11.36 6.67
C GLY A 811 35.96 11.06 5.24
N THR A 812 35.11 10.32 4.52
CA THR A 812 35.37 9.99 3.11
C THR A 812 34.71 11.01 2.20
N TYR A 813 35.48 11.58 1.27
CA TYR A 813 35.00 12.53 0.28
C TYR A 813 35.30 12.02 -1.12
N ASN A 814 34.34 12.14 -2.03
CA ASN A 814 34.68 12.12 -3.44
C ASN A 814 35.39 13.45 -3.79
N VAL A 815 36.54 13.35 -4.44
CA VAL A 815 37.32 14.50 -4.88
C VAL A 815 37.24 14.57 -6.39
N LYS A 816 36.74 15.70 -6.90
CA LYS A 816 36.82 16.02 -8.33
C LYS A 816 37.64 17.28 -8.55
N VAL A 817 38.26 17.39 -9.70
CA VAL A 817 38.97 18.59 -10.13
C VAL A 817 38.47 19.02 -11.50
N GLN A 818 38.07 20.27 -11.65
CA GLN A 818 37.77 20.83 -12.96
C GLN A 818 39.05 21.41 -13.54
N VAL A 819 39.40 20.96 -14.74
CA VAL A 819 40.62 21.38 -15.46
C VAL A 819 40.28 21.83 -16.86
N LYS A 820 41.07 22.76 -17.40
CA LYS A 820 40.97 23.16 -18.81
C LYS A 820 41.98 22.38 -19.63
N LYS A 821 41.50 21.34 -20.30
CA LYS A 821 42.32 20.59 -21.27
C LYS A 821 42.70 21.46 -22.46
N HIS A 822 43.94 21.33 -22.94
CA HIS A 822 44.49 22.18 -24.01
C HIS A 822 45.74 21.51 -24.66
N PRO A 823 46.13 21.87 -25.90
CA PRO A 823 47.29 21.29 -26.57
C PRO A 823 48.66 21.53 -25.90
N SER A 824 48.72 22.31 -24.83
CA SER A 824 49.94 22.65 -24.11
C SER A 824 49.98 22.09 -22.68
N ARG A 825 49.09 21.13 -22.36
CA ARG A 825 48.96 20.61 -21.00
C ARG A 825 49.84 19.40 -20.72
N GLY A 826 50.28 19.30 -19.47
CA GLY A 826 51.03 18.15 -18.96
C GLY A 826 50.14 17.00 -18.47
N THR A 827 50.79 15.93 -18.01
CA THR A 827 50.17 14.80 -17.30
C THR A 827 50.62 14.83 -15.84
N ALA A 828 49.69 14.93 -14.89
CA ALA A 828 50.00 15.19 -13.49
C ALA A 828 49.44 14.13 -12.52
N GLN A 829 50.26 13.66 -11.58
CA GLN A 829 49.83 12.85 -10.44
C GLN A 829 49.36 13.74 -9.30
N LEU A 830 48.15 13.50 -8.79
CA LEU A 830 47.69 14.12 -7.54
C LEU A 830 48.41 13.46 -6.35
N TYR A 831 48.89 14.30 -5.43
CA TYR A 831 49.29 13.95 -4.08
C TYR A 831 48.45 14.77 -3.09
N ILE A 832 47.92 14.13 -2.06
CA ILE A 832 47.27 14.79 -0.93
C ILE A 832 48.13 14.57 0.31
N ASP A 833 48.56 15.65 0.96
CA ASP A 833 49.47 15.61 2.12
C ASP A 833 50.71 14.72 1.87
N GLY A 834 51.23 14.76 0.64
CA GLY A 834 52.41 13.98 0.22
C GLY A 834 52.13 12.54 -0.23
N VAL A 835 50.89 12.05 -0.13
CA VAL A 835 50.50 10.69 -0.54
C VAL A 835 49.86 10.71 -1.92
N ALA A 836 50.36 9.90 -2.86
CA ALA A 836 49.81 9.80 -4.22
C ALA A 836 48.36 9.26 -4.20
N GLN A 837 47.48 9.90 -4.97
CA GLN A 837 46.05 9.57 -5.07
C GLN A 837 45.66 9.26 -6.52
N GLY A 838 45.03 8.12 -6.76
CA GLY A 838 44.54 7.76 -8.10
C GLY A 838 45.64 7.67 -9.17
N SER A 839 45.23 7.64 -10.43
CA SER A 839 46.15 7.63 -11.59
C SER A 839 46.51 9.06 -12.04
N PRO A 840 47.65 9.27 -12.73
CA PRO A 840 47.96 10.56 -13.33
C PRO A 840 46.89 11.04 -14.30
N ILE A 841 46.60 12.35 -14.26
CA ILE A 841 45.61 13.03 -15.08
C ILE A 841 46.31 13.58 -16.32
N ASP A 842 45.93 13.10 -17.51
CA ASP A 842 46.36 13.74 -18.77
C ASP A 842 45.43 14.90 -19.12
N GLU A 843 45.92 16.12 -18.96
CA GLU A 843 45.20 17.35 -19.30
C GLU A 843 45.34 17.71 -20.79
N TYR A 844 46.06 16.94 -21.60
CA TYR A 844 46.15 17.21 -23.04
C TYR A 844 44.80 16.98 -23.75
N GLN A 845 44.47 17.90 -24.66
CA GLN A 845 43.45 17.71 -25.68
C GLN A 845 43.75 18.60 -26.89
N SER A 846 43.53 18.10 -28.11
CA SER A 846 43.82 18.84 -29.35
C SER A 846 42.93 20.08 -29.55
N ALA A 847 41.69 20.04 -29.05
CA ALA A 847 40.79 21.17 -28.92
C ALA A 847 40.62 21.50 -27.43
N GLN A 848 40.72 22.78 -27.09
CA GLN A 848 40.59 23.19 -25.69
C GLN A 848 39.16 22.98 -25.15
N GLY A 849 39.03 22.63 -23.87
CA GLY A 849 37.74 22.45 -23.23
C GLY A 849 37.86 22.14 -21.74
N TYR A 850 36.80 22.39 -20.98
CA TYR A 850 36.75 22.06 -19.56
C TYR A 850 36.29 20.61 -19.37
N VAL A 851 36.95 19.93 -18.44
CA VAL A 851 36.60 18.57 -18.02
C VAL A 851 36.68 18.51 -16.51
N GLU A 852 35.62 18.00 -15.87
CA GLU A 852 35.65 17.62 -14.46
C GLU A 852 36.18 16.19 -14.37
N VAL A 853 37.33 16.02 -13.72
CA VAL A 853 38.00 14.74 -13.53
C VAL A 853 37.67 14.21 -12.14
N ASP A 854 37.09 13.02 -12.06
CA ASP A 854 36.83 12.31 -10.81
C ASP A 854 38.08 11.57 -10.35
N LEU A 855 38.59 11.94 -9.18
CA LEU A 855 39.80 11.38 -8.58
C LEU A 855 39.49 10.29 -7.55
N GLY A 856 38.21 9.93 -7.40
CA GLY A 856 37.75 8.86 -6.54
C GLY A 856 37.42 9.31 -5.12
N ASN A 857 37.19 8.32 -4.25
CA ASN A 857 36.87 8.53 -2.84
C ASN A 857 38.16 8.52 -2.01
N ILE A 858 38.40 9.60 -1.26
CA ILE A 858 39.58 9.81 -0.44
C ILE A 858 39.14 9.94 1.02
N ALA A 859 39.78 9.18 1.91
CA ALA A 859 39.54 9.25 3.35
C ALA A 859 40.45 10.30 3.99
N PHE A 860 39.85 11.29 4.64
CA PHE A 860 40.54 12.28 5.45
C PHE A 860 40.37 11.96 6.93
N THR A 861 41.47 11.69 7.64
CA THR A 861 41.46 11.40 9.08
C THR A 861 41.45 12.65 9.95
N THR A 862 41.78 13.82 9.40
CA THR A 862 41.74 15.12 10.08
C THR A 862 41.11 16.19 9.19
N ALA A 863 40.40 17.13 9.83
CA ALA A 863 39.87 18.32 9.17
C ALA A 863 40.96 19.39 8.99
N GLY A 864 40.60 20.50 8.36
CA GLY A 864 41.46 21.66 8.19
C GLY A 864 42.19 21.65 6.85
N SER A 865 43.28 22.41 6.77
CA SER A 865 44.04 22.61 5.55
C SER A 865 44.74 21.33 5.08
N LYS A 866 44.53 20.98 3.82
CA LYS A 866 45.11 19.84 3.11
C LYS A 866 45.82 20.30 1.86
N LEU A 867 46.95 19.65 1.54
CA LEU A 867 47.81 20.04 0.44
C LEU A 867 47.53 19.18 -0.79
N PHE A 868 46.85 19.74 -1.79
CA PHE A 868 46.57 19.10 -3.07
C PHE A 868 47.66 19.47 -4.07
N LYS A 869 48.67 18.60 -4.19
CA LYS A 869 49.83 18.80 -5.08
C LYS A 869 49.68 18.00 -6.37
N PHE A 870 49.68 18.68 -7.50
CA PHE A 870 49.69 18.09 -8.83
C PHE A 870 51.12 18.13 -9.38
N GLN A 871 51.76 16.97 -9.45
CA GLN A 871 53.14 16.83 -9.92
C GLN A 871 53.20 16.23 -11.32
N ILE A 872 53.94 16.85 -12.23
CA ILE A 872 54.13 16.38 -13.60
C ILE A 872 54.87 15.04 -13.60
N THR A 873 54.23 14.05 -14.20
CA THR A 873 54.81 12.72 -14.45
C THR A 873 55.19 12.52 -15.92
N GLY A 874 54.67 13.37 -16.80
CA GLY A 874 54.91 13.34 -18.23
C GLY A 874 54.05 14.34 -18.97
N LYS A 875 53.92 14.18 -20.27
CA LYS A 875 52.92 14.84 -21.11
C LYS A 875 52.58 13.92 -22.27
N ASN A 876 51.40 14.12 -22.87
CA ASN A 876 51.09 13.52 -24.16
C ASN A 876 52.17 13.90 -25.20
N ALA A 877 52.58 12.97 -26.06
CA ALA A 877 53.61 13.20 -27.08
C ALA A 877 53.28 14.38 -28.01
N SER A 878 51.98 14.65 -28.24
CA SER A 878 51.50 15.77 -29.04
C SER A 878 51.31 17.08 -28.26
N SER A 879 51.57 17.09 -26.95
CA SER A 879 51.48 18.31 -26.15
C SER A 879 52.70 19.20 -26.33
N SER A 880 52.49 20.51 -26.46
CA SER A 880 53.57 21.48 -26.66
C SER A 880 54.27 21.92 -25.36
N SER A 881 53.69 21.68 -24.19
CA SER A 881 54.25 22.11 -22.89
C SER A 881 53.79 21.22 -21.72
N TYR A 882 54.16 21.57 -20.49
CA TYR A 882 53.80 20.89 -19.23
C TYR A 882 52.85 21.72 -18.34
N ILE A 883 52.21 22.75 -18.90
CA ILE A 883 51.32 23.65 -18.14
C ILE A 883 50.15 22.84 -17.56
N LEU A 884 49.69 23.18 -16.35
CA LEU A 884 48.42 22.70 -15.80
C LEU A 884 47.47 23.88 -15.66
N ALA A 885 46.17 23.63 -15.85
CA ALA A 885 45.16 24.68 -15.72
C ALA A 885 43.97 24.18 -14.90
N THR A 886 43.95 24.55 -13.63
CA THR A 886 42.97 24.10 -12.64
C THR A 886 41.96 25.22 -12.37
N ASP A 887 40.69 24.85 -12.48
CA ASP A 887 39.53 25.70 -12.25
C ASP A 887 39.05 25.50 -10.82
N THR A 888 38.61 24.30 -10.48
CA THR A 888 38.08 24.02 -9.14
C THR A 888 38.53 22.69 -8.58
N ILE A 889 38.54 22.60 -7.25
CA ILE A 889 38.57 21.36 -6.49
C ILE A 889 37.21 21.20 -5.80
N ARG A 890 36.50 20.11 -6.09
CA ARG A 890 35.21 19.78 -5.47
C ARG A 890 35.38 18.68 -4.44
N LEU A 891 34.89 18.94 -3.23
CA LEU A 891 34.84 17.98 -2.13
C LEU A 891 33.39 17.60 -1.83
N THR A 892 33.00 16.37 -2.13
CA THR A 892 31.66 15.86 -1.83
C THR A 892 31.76 14.81 -0.73
N TYR A 893 31.28 15.12 0.48
CA TYR A 893 31.22 14.15 1.58
C TYR A 893 30.32 12.98 1.18
N LYS A 894 30.86 11.76 1.28
CA LYS A 894 30.16 10.54 0.90
C LYS A 894 29.61 9.86 2.15
N SER A 895 28.31 10.04 2.38
CA SER A 895 27.60 9.36 3.46
C SER A 895 27.59 7.83 3.24
N PRO A 896 27.79 7.03 4.29
CA PRO A 896 27.72 5.56 4.19
C PRO A 896 26.35 5.06 3.72
N ASP A 897 26.34 3.91 3.02
CA ASP A 897 25.10 3.22 2.68
C ASP A 897 24.43 2.66 3.94
N VAL A 898 23.12 2.90 4.06
CA VAL A 898 22.29 2.35 5.14
C VAL A 898 22.03 0.86 4.90
N ILE A 899 22.22 0.04 5.92
CA ILE A 899 21.84 -1.38 5.91
C ILE A 899 20.52 -1.51 6.67
N LEU A 900 19.54 -2.19 6.09
CA LEU A 900 18.29 -2.50 6.80
C LEU A 900 18.54 -3.55 7.90
N PRO A 901 17.83 -3.47 9.04
CA PRO A 901 17.87 -4.53 10.05
C PRO A 901 17.35 -5.86 9.49
N PRO A 902 17.63 -7.01 10.12
CA PRO A 902 17.11 -8.31 9.68
C PRO A 902 15.57 -8.36 9.69
N ALA A 903 15.02 -9.31 8.93
CA ALA A 903 13.58 -9.54 8.91
C ALA A 903 13.10 -9.94 10.32
N VAL A 904 11.92 -9.47 10.69
CA VAL A 904 11.25 -9.93 11.92
C VAL A 904 10.96 -11.42 11.76
N PRO A 905 11.37 -12.29 12.71
CA PRO A 905 11.09 -13.71 12.63
C PRO A 905 9.59 -13.98 12.56
N GLU A 906 9.17 -14.84 11.61
CA GLU A 906 7.77 -15.27 11.52
C GLU A 906 7.45 -16.33 12.59
N ALA A 907 6.18 -16.37 13.00
CA ALA A 907 5.70 -17.36 13.96
C ALA A 907 5.59 -18.74 13.29
N VAL A 908 6.13 -19.78 13.91
CA VAL A 908 5.86 -21.17 13.54
C VAL A 908 4.63 -21.63 14.29
N LYS A 909 3.56 -22.00 13.56
CA LYS A 909 2.31 -22.52 14.14
C LYS A 909 2.33 -24.05 14.20
N PHE A 910 1.83 -24.59 15.31
CA PHE A 910 1.71 -26.00 15.59
C PHE A 910 0.26 -26.30 15.98
N GLU A 911 -0.47 -26.96 15.08
CA GLU A 911 -1.87 -27.31 15.31
C GLU A 911 -2.02 -28.35 16.41
N ALA A 912 -2.78 -28.03 17.46
CA ALA A 912 -2.89 -28.85 18.67
C ALA A 912 -3.48 -30.24 18.39
N GLU A 913 -4.33 -30.34 17.36
CA GLU A 913 -4.91 -31.58 16.86
C GLU A 913 -3.91 -32.42 16.05
N SER A 914 -2.83 -31.83 15.55
CA SER A 914 -1.75 -32.52 14.83
C SER A 914 -0.56 -32.89 15.74
N LEU A 915 -0.57 -32.45 17.00
CA LEU A 915 0.49 -32.73 17.96
C LEU A 915 0.28 -34.05 18.71
N THR A 916 1.37 -34.68 19.12
CA THR A 916 1.31 -35.82 20.05
C THR A 916 0.85 -35.33 21.43
N THR A 917 -0.24 -35.90 21.93
CA THR A 917 -0.90 -35.44 23.17
C THR A 917 -1.01 -36.51 24.25
N THR A 918 -0.92 -36.08 25.51
CA THR A 918 -1.26 -36.88 26.71
C THR A 918 -2.15 -36.07 27.66
N ALA A 919 -2.89 -36.74 28.55
CA ALA A 919 -3.78 -36.08 29.51
C ALA A 919 -3.68 -36.71 30.91
N SER A 920 -4.08 -35.97 31.94
CA SER A 920 -4.12 -36.43 33.33
C SER A 920 -5.09 -37.59 33.55
N SER A 921 -4.84 -38.44 34.54
CA SER A 921 -5.80 -39.47 34.98
C SER A 921 -7.15 -38.83 35.33
N GLY A 922 -8.22 -39.23 34.62
CA GLY A 922 -9.57 -38.69 34.80
C GLY A 922 -9.97 -37.58 33.82
N ALA A 923 -9.03 -37.07 33.01
CA ALA A 923 -9.33 -36.26 31.83
C ALA A 923 -9.21 -37.13 30.57
N THR A 924 -10.03 -36.85 29.56
CA THR A 924 -9.85 -37.43 28.22
C THR A 924 -9.46 -36.34 27.24
N GLN A 925 -8.74 -36.74 26.20
CA GLN A 925 -8.48 -35.88 25.07
C GLN A 925 -9.37 -36.35 23.91
N THR A 926 -9.97 -35.41 23.20
CA THR A 926 -10.73 -35.68 21.98
C THR A 926 -10.42 -34.64 20.93
N TYR A 927 -10.27 -35.07 19.69
CA TYR A 927 -10.25 -34.16 18.55
C TYR A 927 -11.69 -33.79 18.19
N GLY A 928 -11.96 -32.51 18.01
CA GLY A 928 -13.25 -32.04 17.53
C GLY A 928 -13.06 -31.20 16.28
N ALA A 929 -13.77 -31.57 15.22
CA ALA A 929 -13.84 -30.73 14.03
C ALA A 929 -14.57 -29.42 14.38
N ASP A 930 -13.97 -28.29 14.03
CA ASP A 930 -14.57 -26.98 14.20
C ASP A 930 -14.12 -26.12 13.02
N SER A 931 -15.04 -25.77 12.13
CA SER A 931 -14.72 -25.00 10.93
C SER A 931 -14.24 -23.59 11.21
N ALA A 932 -14.41 -23.10 12.44
CA ALA A 932 -13.88 -21.80 12.86
C ALA A 932 -12.47 -21.90 13.48
N ALA A 933 -11.96 -23.12 13.71
CA ALA A 933 -10.58 -23.34 14.15
C ALA A 933 -9.60 -23.27 12.97
N SER A 934 -8.36 -22.90 13.25
CA SER A 934 -7.29 -23.04 12.28
C SER A 934 -7.12 -24.51 11.93
N ASN A 935 -6.88 -24.79 10.64
CA ASN A 935 -6.90 -26.14 10.10
C ASN A 935 -8.13 -27.02 10.47
N GLY A 936 -9.27 -26.40 10.79
CA GLY A 936 -10.59 -27.05 10.89
C GLY A 936 -10.74 -28.02 12.06
N GLY A 937 -9.80 -28.04 13.00
CA GLY A 937 -9.75 -28.97 14.12
C GLY A 937 -9.35 -28.30 15.42
N LEU A 938 -9.75 -28.91 16.53
CA LEU A 938 -9.37 -28.51 17.87
C LEU A 938 -8.97 -29.73 18.67
N ASN A 939 -8.10 -29.51 19.64
CA ASN A 939 -7.89 -30.45 20.72
C ASN A 939 -8.72 -30.06 21.94
N TYR A 940 -9.67 -30.92 22.31
CA TYR A 940 -10.46 -30.77 23.53
C TYR A 940 -9.85 -31.60 24.66
N ALA A 941 -9.55 -30.93 25.76
CA ALA A 941 -9.24 -31.56 27.03
C ALA A 941 -10.50 -31.60 27.89
N ASN A 942 -11.11 -32.77 28.04
CA ASN A 942 -12.31 -32.97 28.85
C ASN A 942 -11.92 -33.15 30.33
N ALA A 943 -11.29 -32.14 30.92
CA ALA A 943 -11.04 -32.09 32.34
C ALA A 943 -12.35 -31.81 33.11
N ASN A 944 -12.52 -32.43 34.28
CA ASN A 944 -13.73 -32.31 35.10
C ASN A 944 -13.48 -31.72 36.50
N ALA A 945 -12.24 -31.38 36.83
CA ALA A 945 -11.85 -30.78 38.10
C ALA A 945 -10.55 -29.97 37.98
N VAL A 946 -10.32 -29.11 38.98
CA VAL A 946 -9.02 -28.45 39.19
C VAL A 946 -7.92 -29.51 39.32
N GLY A 947 -6.79 -29.26 38.67
CA GLY A 947 -5.65 -30.18 38.61
C GLY A 947 -5.61 -31.06 37.36
N GLY A 948 -6.73 -31.23 36.64
CA GLY A 948 -6.76 -31.94 35.36
C GLY A 948 -5.93 -31.21 34.29
N TRP A 949 -5.36 -31.93 33.32
CA TRP A 949 -4.48 -31.33 32.32
C TRP A 949 -4.45 -32.07 30.98
N VAL A 950 -4.05 -31.34 29.92
CA VAL A 950 -3.61 -31.86 28.61
C VAL A 950 -2.18 -31.39 28.34
N GLN A 951 -1.38 -32.19 27.64
CA GLN A 951 0.00 -31.89 27.32
C GLN A 951 0.30 -32.20 25.85
N TYR A 952 0.89 -31.22 25.16
CA TYR A 952 1.30 -31.28 23.77
C TYR A 952 2.82 -31.39 23.64
N THR A 953 3.29 -32.27 22.76
CA THR A 953 4.71 -32.32 22.39
C THR A 953 4.96 -31.37 21.23
N VAL A 954 5.60 -30.23 21.48
CA VAL A 954 5.92 -29.21 20.47
C VAL A 954 7.41 -29.28 20.13
N ASN A 955 7.77 -29.35 18.85
CA ASN A 955 9.17 -29.34 18.41
C ASN A 955 9.71 -27.91 18.34
N VAL A 956 10.63 -27.56 19.23
CA VAL A 956 11.34 -26.27 19.17
C VAL A 956 12.51 -26.38 18.19
N PRO A 957 12.51 -25.64 17.06
CA PRO A 957 13.48 -25.88 15.97
C PRO A 957 14.94 -25.64 16.35
N ALA A 958 15.20 -24.68 17.25
CA ALA A 958 16.54 -24.30 17.70
C ALA A 958 16.50 -23.84 19.16
N SER A 959 17.63 -23.88 19.86
CA SER A 959 17.73 -23.20 21.16
C SER A 959 17.60 -21.68 21.00
N GLY A 960 17.07 -21.04 22.03
CA GLY A 960 16.84 -19.59 22.07
C GLY A 960 15.59 -19.21 22.86
N THR A 961 15.34 -17.91 22.92
CA THR A 961 14.10 -17.36 23.48
C THR A 961 13.04 -17.29 22.39
N TYR A 962 11.83 -17.72 22.70
CA TYR A 962 10.69 -17.65 21.81
C TYR A 962 9.53 -17.00 22.53
N ARG A 963 8.81 -16.11 21.84
CA ARG A 963 7.49 -15.67 22.26
C ARG A 963 6.49 -16.77 21.97
N VAL A 964 5.77 -17.17 23.01
CA VAL A 964 4.79 -18.26 22.95
C VAL A 964 3.39 -17.67 22.94
N ARG A 965 2.60 -17.98 21.91
CA ARG A 965 1.18 -17.66 21.88
C ARG A 965 0.36 -18.91 21.62
N VAL A 966 -0.87 -18.93 22.12
CA VAL A 966 -1.81 -20.03 21.91
C VAL A 966 -3.14 -19.47 21.45
N GLN A 967 -3.73 -20.05 20.41
CA GLN A 967 -5.13 -19.77 20.08
C GLN A 967 -6.02 -20.80 20.78
N VAL A 968 -7.09 -20.31 21.43
CA VAL A 968 -8.05 -21.12 22.18
C VAL A 968 -9.47 -20.78 21.79
N LYS A 969 -10.36 -21.77 21.89
CA LYS A 969 -11.80 -21.56 21.73
C LYS A 969 -12.45 -21.27 23.08
N LYS A 970 -12.92 -20.05 23.25
CA LYS A 970 -13.75 -19.65 24.37
C LYS A 970 -15.18 -20.15 24.25
N HIS A 971 -15.76 -20.65 25.35
CA HIS A 971 -17.12 -21.22 25.38
C HIS A 971 -17.69 -21.30 26.82
N PRO A 972 -19.03 -21.38 27.03
CA PRO A 972 -19.63 -21.39 28.37
C PRO A 972 -19.27 -22.55 29.31
N ASP A 973 -18.60 -23.59 28.82
CA ASP A 973 -18.23 -24.81 29.55
C ASP A 973 -16.70 -24.93 29.75
N ARG A 974 -15.94 -23.86 29.50
CA ARG A 974 -14.49 -23.88 29.55
C ARG A 974 -13.91 -23.56 30.93
N GLY A 975 -12.78 -24.18 31.24
CA GLY A 975 -12.01 -23.96 32.45
C GLY A 975 -11.02 -22.79 32.33
N THR A 976 -10.28 -22.58 33.41
CA THR A 976 -9.12 -21.69 33.46
C THR A 976 -7.85 -22.54 33.57
N ALA A 977 -6.88 -22.34 32.68
CA ALA A 977 -5.68 -23.19 32.59
C ALA A 977 -4.37 -22.42 32.71
N GLN A 978 -3.41 -22.95 33.48
CA GLN A 978 -2.02 -22.50 33.52
C GLN A 978 -1.18 -23.32 32.53
N LEU A 979 -0.42 -22.65 31.67
CA LEU A 979 0.61 -23.31 30.85
C LEU A 979 1.83 -23.65 31.72
N TYR A 980 2.33 -24.86 31.56
CA TYR A 980 3.64 -25.32 32.01
C TYR A 980 4.44 -25.80 30.80
N ILE A 981 5.69 -25.37 30.67
CA ILE A 981 6.64 -25.89 29.69
C ILE A 981 7.73 -26.64 30.43
N ASP A 982 7.91 -27.93 30.11
CA ASP A 982 8.84 -28.85 30.80
C ASP A 982 8.74 -28.75 32.33
N GLY A 983 7.50 -28.62 32.84
CA GLY A 983 7.19 -28.56 34.27
C GLY A 983 7.28 -27.18 34.93
N THR A 984 7.74 -26.14 34.22
CA THR A 984 7.80 -24.76 34.73
C THR A 984 6.60 -23.95 34.24
N ALA A 985 5.89 -23.28 35.15
CA ALA A 985 4.75 -22.43 34.80
C ALA A 985 5.17 -21.24 33.93
N GLN A 986 4.39 -20.91 32.90
CA GLN A 986 4.64 -19.84 31.93
C GLN A 986 3.40 -18.95 31.78
N GLY A 987 3.60 -17.63 31.80
CA GLY A 987 2.52 -16.65 31.64
C GLY A 987 1.44 -16.73 32.73
N SER A 988 0.40 -15.90 32.58
CA SER A 988 -0.79 -15.92 33.44
C SER A 988 -1.74 -17.07 33.06
N PRO A 989 -2.56 -17.57 34.00
CA PRO A 989 -3.64 -18.50 33.67
C PRO A 989 -4.60 -17.94 32.61
N ILE A 990 -5.02 -18.79 31.69
CA ILE A 990 -5.93 -18.49 30.59
C ILE A 990 -7.35 -18.82 31.02
N ASP A 991 -8.23 -17.83 31.13
CA ASP A 991 -9.68 -18.08 31.29
C ASP A 991 -10.31 -18.26 29.90
N GLU A 992 -10.65 -19.50 29.56
CA GLU A 992 -11.31 -19.85 28.30
C GLU A 992 -12.84 -19.68 28.37
N TYR A 993 -13.40 -19.17 29.46
CA TYR A 993 -14.83 -18.91 29.52
C TYR A 993 -15.25 -17.70 28.66
N GLN A 994 -16.37 -17.86 27.97
CA GLN A 994 -17.16 -16.76 27.40
C GLN A 994 -18.62 -17.21 27.25
N SER A 995 -19.59 -16.31 27.45
CA SER A 995 -21.03 -16.63 27.36
C SER A 995 -21.49 -16.99 25.94
N ALA A 996 -20.78 -16.52 24.91
CA ALA A 996 -20.93 -16.91 23.52
C ALA A 996 -19.60 -17.43 23.00
N GLN A 997 -19.65 -18.43 22.11
CA GLN A 997 -18.42 -19.02 21.58
C GLN A 997 -17.57 -18.00 20.80
N GLY A 998 -16.25 -18.12 20.87
CA GLY A 998 -15.32 -17.29 20.10
C GLY A 998 -13.89 -17.79 20.18
N TYR A 999 -13.03 -17.34 19.27
CA TYR A 999 -11.60 -17.67 19.27
C TYR A 999 -10.79 -16.47 19.75
N VAL A 1000 -9.74 -16.74 20.50
CA VAL A 1000 -8.79 -15.71 20.92
C VAL A 1000 -7.38 -16.25 20.93
N THR A 1001 -6.44 -15.45 20.46
CA THR A 1001 -5.01 -15.72 20.62
C THR A 1001 -4.54 -15.08 21.92
N VAL A 1002 -3.96 -15.89 22.80
CA VAL A 1002 -3.44 -15.50 24.11
C VAL A 1002 -1.92 -15.48 24.06
N ASP A 1003 -1.34 -14.37 24.48
CA ASP A 1003 0.10 -14.20 24.60
C ASP A 1003 0.59 -14.66 25.97
N LEU A 1004 1.49 -15.64 25.99
CA LEU A 1004 2.02 -16.25 27.21
C LEU A 1004 3.44 -15.77 27.52
N GLY A 1005 3.95 -14.79 26.75
CA GLY A 1005 5.25 -14.17 26.96
C GLY A 1005 6.42 -14.95 26.36
N ASN A 1006 7.62 -14.57 26.78
CA ASN A 1006 8.88 -15.11 26.26
C ASN A 1006 9.38 -16.30 27.10
N VAL A 1007 9.77 -17.39 26.43
CA VAL A 1007 10.28 -18.62 27.04
C VAL A 1007 11.63 -18.97 26.43
N THR A 1008 12.63 -19.24 27.27
CA THR A 1008 14.00 -19.60 26.82
C THR A 1008 14.22 -21.11 26.84
N PHE A 1009 14.56 -21.67 25.68
CA PHE A 1009 14.91 -23.07 25.50
C PHE A 1009 16.44 -23.24 25.37
N GLY A 1010 17.04 -24.01 26.27
CA GLY A 1010 18.49 -24.30 26.24
C GLY A 1010 18.92 -25.22 25.10
N SER A 1011 18.00 -25.97 24.49
CA SER A 1011 18.24 -26.90 23.39
C SER A 1011 17.04 -26.99 22.45
N ALA A 1012 17.31 -27.30 21.18
CA ALA A 1012 16.29 -27.67 20.20
C ALA A 1012 15.59 -29.00 20.57
N GLY A 1013 14.55 -29.34 19.83
CA GLY A 1013 13.83 -30.60 19.92
C GLY A 1013 12.49 -30.49 20.65
N ASN A 1014 11.89 -31.65 20.90
CA ASN A 1014 10.57 -31.77 21.51
C ASN A 1014 10.54 -31.25 22.96
N LYS A 1015 9.57 -30.39 23.26
CA LYS A 1015 9.28 -29.83 24.59
C LYS A 1015 7.82 -30.09 24.94
N GLN A 1016 7.55 -30.18 26.24
CA GLN A 1016 6.23 -30.56 26.74
C GLN A 1016 5.44 -29.33 27.19
N PHE A 1017 4.38 -28.99 26.46
CA PHE A 1017 3.49 -27.87 26.73
C PHE A 1017 2.23 -28.40 27.41
N LYS A 1018 2.16 -28.30 28.74
CA LYS A 1018 1.06 -28.80 29.56
C LYS A 1018 0.14 -27.68 30.01
N PHE A 1019 -1.13 -27.75 29.64
CA PHE A 1019 -2.19 -26.86 30.11
C PHE A 1019 -2.92 -27.55 31.26
N GLN A 1020 -2.76 -27.02 32.47
CA GLN A 1020 -3.36 -27.57 33.69
C GLN A 1020 -4.45 -26.65 34.23
N VAL A 1021 -5.64 -27.20 34.45
CA VAL A 1021 -6.79 -26.50 35.01
C VAL A 1021 -6.47 -26.04 36.43
N THR A 1022 -6.55 -24.73 36.67
CA THR A 1022 -6.40 -24.11 37.99
C THR A 1022 -7.72 -23.64 38.58
N GLY A 1023 -8.76 -23.54 37.76
CA GLY A 1023 -10.08 -23.09 38.16
C GLY A 1023 -11.06 -23.07 36.98
N LYS A 1024 -12.18 -22.40 37.16
CA LYS A 1024 -13.09 -21.98 36.08
C LYS A 1024 -13.78 -20.69 36.49
N ASN A 1025 -14.25 -19.93 35.50
CA ASN A 1025 -15.16 -18.83 35.77
C ASN A 1025 -16.40 -19.33 36.56
N ALA A 1026 -16.92 -18.52 37.49
CA ALA A 1026 -18.08 -18.91 38.31
C ALA A 1026 -19.31 -19.27 37.44
N SER A 1027 -19.45 -18.60 36.29
CA SER A 1027 -20.52 -18.84 35.32
C SER A 1027 -20.25 -20.00 34.35
N SER A 1028 -19.04 -20.58 34.35
CA SER A 1028 -18.73 -21.72 33.48
C SER A 1028 -19.40 -22.99 33.98
N SER A 1029 -19.93 -23.81 33.07
CA SER A 1029 -20.58 -25.09 33.43
C SER A 1029 -19.61 -26.26 33.61
N SER A 1030 -18.36 -26.14 33.16
CA SER A 1030 -17.37 -27.22 33.23
C SER A 1030 -15.91 -26.72 33.29
N TYR A 1031 -14.94 -27.63 33.25
CA TYR A 1031 -13.50 -27.37 33.28
C TYR A 1031 -12.78 -27.73 31.97
N THR A 1032 -13.54 -27.94 30.90
CA THR A 1032 -12.98 -28.36 29.60
C THR A 1032 -12.05 -27.29 29.02
N LEU A 1033 -11.04 -27.67 28.25
CA LEU A 1033 -10.18 -26.74 27.52
C LEU A 1033 -10.24 -27.06 26.03
N ALA A 1034 -10.07 -26.05 25.18
CA ALA A 1034 -10.08 -26.20 23.74
C ALA A 1034 -8.93 -25.39 23.10
N THR A 1035 -7.87 -26.10 22.74
CA THR A 1035 -6.69 -25.53 22.09
C THR A 1035 -6.76 -25.71 20.58
N ASP A 1036 -6.54 -24.62 19.85
CA ASP A 1036 -6.45 -24.61 18.39
C ASP A 1036 -4.98 -24.79 17.97
N TYR A 1037 -4.14 -23.78 18.13
CA TYR A 1037 -2.70 -23.91 17.85
C TYR A 1037 -1.82 -23.31 18.94
N ILE A 1038 -0.57 -23.77 18.98
CA ILE A 1038 0.55 -23.15 19.70
C ILE A 1038 1.46 -22.52 18.65
N SER A 1039 1.85 -21.26 18.84
CA SER A 1039 2.79 -20.59 17.95
C SER A 1039 4.05 -20.14 18.68
N LEU A 1040 5.19 -20.35 18.03
CA LEU A 1040 6.51 -19.98 18.53
C LEU A 1040 7.15 -18.97 17.58
N THR A 1041 7.37 -17.74 18.05
CA THR A 1041 8.14 -16.72 17.34
C THR A 1041 9.52 -16.61 17.99
N LYS A 1042 10.59 -16.87 17.25
CA LYS A 1042 11.95 -16.76 17.80
C LYS A 1042 12.26 -15.29 18.08
N GLU A 1043 12.65 -14.98 19.31
CA GLU A 1043 13.02 -13.62 19.71
C GLU A 1043 14.53 -13.40 19.52
N PRO A 1044 14.94 -12.22 19.02
CA PRO A 1044 16.35 -11.87 18.95
C PRO A 1044 16.93 -11.68 20.35
N LEU A 1045 18.25 -11.79 20.47
CA LEU A 1045 18.94 -11.38 21.69
C LEU A 1045 18.99 -9.85 21.71
N ASN A 1046 18.40 -9.25 22.74
CA ASN A 1046 18.35 -7.81 22.93
C ASN A 1046 19.24 -7.42 24.11
N TYR A 1047 20.09 -6.41 23.92
CA TYR A 1047 20.94 -5.85 24.96
C TYR A 1047 20.75 -4.33 24.98
N GLU A 1048 20.35 -3.78 26.10
CA GLU A 1048 20.37 -2.34 26.32
C GLU A 1048 21.82 -1.90 26.51
N PHE A 1049 22.30 -0.94 25.71
CA PHE A 1049 23.71 -0.56 25.70
C PHE A 1049 24.15 0.02 27.05
N GLU A 1050 23.26 0.74 27.74
CA GLU A 1050 23.48 1.30 29.07
C GLU A 1050 23.64 0.23 30.17
N SER A 1051 23.28 -1.03 29.87
CA SER A 1051 23.42 -2.18 30.77
C SER A 1051 24.69 -3.00 30.51
N LEU A 1052 25.45 -2.68 29.46
CA LEU A 1052 26.66 -3.40 29.08
C LEU A 1052 27.91 -2.83 29.74
N THR A 1053 28.88 -3.71 30.05
CA THR A 1053 30.21 -3.26 30.49
C THR A 1053 30.87 -2.51 29.33
N THR A 1054 31.24 -1.26 29.58
CA THR A 1054 31.70 -0.32 28.55
C THR A 1054 33.08 0.21 28.88
N THR A 1055 33.94 0.27 27.87
CA THR A 1055 35.23 0.99 27.93
C THR A 1055 35.31 1.99 26.77
N VAL A 1056 36.18 2.98 26.88
CA VAL A 1056 36.38 4.03 25.86
C VAL A 1056 37.86 4.26 25.61
N SER A 1057 38.19 4.89 24.48
CA SER A 1057 39.53 5.39 24.17
C SER A 1057 40.07 6.32 25.26
N ALA A 1058 41.40 6.39 25.36
CA ALA A 1058 42.07 7.18 26.39
C ALA A 1058 41.78 8.68 26.22
N GLY A 1059 41.28 9.31 27.28
CA GLY A 1059 40.93 10.74 27.29
C GLY A 1059 39.45 11.03 27.00
N ASP A 1060 38.69 10.03 26.57
CA ASP A 1060 37.26 10.16 26.31
C ASP A 1060 36.40 9.74 27.50
N THR A 1061 35.10 10.05 27.43
CA THR A 1061 34.15 9.68 28.48
C THR A 1061 32.91 9.03 27.89
N THR A 1062 32.30 8.13 28.68
CA THR A 1062 30.98 7.56 28.41
C THR A 1062 30.02 7.93 29.54
N ALA A 1063 28.74 8.08 29.23
CA ALA A 1063 27.70 8.35 30.22
C ALA A 1063 26.41 7.62 29.86
N ASN A 1064 25.64 7.21 30.87
CA ASN A 1064 24.27 6.77 30.67
C ASN A 1064 23.32 7.92 31.00
N GLY A 1065 22.38 8.24 30.11
CA GLY A 1065 21.42 9.34 30.31
C GLY A 1065 19.98 8.89 30.12
N SER A 1066 19.06 9.40 30.94
CA SER A 1066 17.64 9.08 30.80
C SER A 1066 17.04 9.70 29.53
N ASP A 1067 16.24 8.91 28.83
CA ASP A 1067 15.45 9.33 27.67
C ASP A 1067 14.20 8.46 27.60
N THR A 1068 13.02 9.05 27.81
CA THR A 1068 11.77 8.28 27.88
C THR A 1068 11.38 7.60 26.56
N ALA A 1069 11.97 8.00 25.43
CA ALA A 1069 11.73 7.39 24.12
C ALA A 1069 12.77 6.29 23.76
N ALA A 1070 13.80 6.10 24.60
CA ALA A 1070 14.73 4.99 24.53
C ALA A 1070 14.09 3.67 24.98
N SER A 1071 14.57 2.52 24.49
CA SER A 1071 14.22 1.27 25.15
C SER A 1071 14.85 1.23 26.54
N GLY A 1072 14.14 0.67 27.53
CA GLY A 1072 14.60 0.74 28.92
C GLY A 1072 14.60 2.14 29.56
N GLY A 1073 14.30 3.21 28.81
CA GLY A 1073 14.23 4.59 29.30
C GLY A 1073 15.58 5.31 29.46
N ALA A 1074 16.66 4.77 28.90
CA ALA A 1074 18.01 5.33 28.98
C ALA A 1074 18.86 5.06 27.72
N LEU A 1075 19.95 5.81 27.57
CA LEU A 1075 20.88 5.73 26.44
C LEU A 1075 22.32 5.65 26.93
N SER A 1076 23.15 4.93 26.17
CA SER A 1076 24.61 4.95 26.32
C SER A 1076 25.23 6.00 25.37
N TYR A 1077 25.87 7.01 25.95
CA TYR A 1077 26.51 8.11 25.23
C TYR A 1077 28.03 7.97 25.21
N GLY A 1078 28.64 8.11 24.04
CA GLY A 1078 30.08 8.33 23.88
C GLY A 1078 30.37 9.79 23.59
N ASN A 1079 31.16 10.45 24.44
CA ASN A 1079 31.59 11.84 24.27
C ASN A 1079 32.97 11.87 23.63
N PHE A 1080 33.00 11.96 22.29
CA PHE A 1080 34.21 11.92 21.48
C PHE A 1080 34.47 13.25 20.80
N ASN A 1081 35.71 13.50 20.39
CA ASN A 1081 36.11 14.74 19.74
C ASN A 1081 37.00 14.56 18.49
N ALA A 1082 37.41 13.33 18.17
CA ALA A 1082 38.29 13.04 17.05
C ALA A 1082 37.98 11.70 16.35
N VAL A 1083 38.56 11.53 15.16
CA VAL A 1083 38.60 10.24 14.46
C VAL A 1083 39.55 9.29 15.18
N GLY A 1084 39.14 8.03 15.29
CA GLY A 1084 39.89 7.01 15.99
C GLY A 1084 39.40 6.78 17.42
N ASP A 1085 38.70 7.74 18.02
CA ASP A 1085 38.01 7.58 19.30
C ASP A 1085 36.97 6.46 19.21
N TRP A 1086 36.74 5.74 20.31
CA TRP A 1086 35.86 4.58 20.33
C TRP A 1086 35.21 4.33 21.69
N MET A 1087 34.07 3.65 21.66
CA MET A 1087 33.50 2.92 22.80
C MET A 1087 33.38 1.44 22.47
N GLU A 1088 33.72 0.58 23.43
CA GLU A 1088 33.69 -0.87 23.30
C GLU A 1088 32.82 -1.48 24.39
N TYR A 1089 31.86 -2.31 23.96
CA TYR A 1089 30.93 -3.01 24.81
C TYR A 1089 31.25 -4.50 24.86
N THR A 1090 31.27 -5.06 26.07
CA THR A 1090 31.35 -6.51 26.25
C THR A 1090 29.96 -7.13 26.15
N VAL A 1091 29.71 -7.89 25.09
CA VAL A 1091 28.41 -8.53 24.80
C VAL A 1091 28.56 -10.04 24.94
N ASN A 1092 27.74 -10.66 25.80
CA ASN A 1092 27.74 -12.12 25.93
C ASN A 1092 26.91 -12.77 24.83
N VAL A 1093 27.55 -13.52 23.92
CA VAL A 1093 26.87 -14.35 22.91
C VAL A 1093 26.69 -15.77 23.45
N PRO A 1094 25.49 -16.18 23.88
CA PRO A 1094 25.32 -17.43 24.64
C PRO A 1094 25.58 -18.69 23.80
N ILE A 1095 25.45 -18.62 22.47
CA ILE A 1095 25.58 -19.77 21.57
C ILE A 1095 26.36 -19.36 20.31
N ALA A 1096 27.28 -20.21 19.87
CA ALA A 1096 27.97 -20.03 18.58
C ALA A 1096 26.97 -20.10 17.41
N GLY A 1097 27.26 -19.39 16.32
CA GLY A 1097 26.41 -19.38 15.13
C GLY A 1097 26.49 -18.08 14.35
N THR A 1098 25.72 -18.01 13.26
CA THR A 1098 25.60 -16.80 12.43
C THR A 1098 24.45 -15.94 12.91
N TYR A 1099 24.74 -14.66 13.13
CA TYR A 1099 23.80 -13.64 13.57
C TYR A 1099 23.79 -12.49 12.58
N THR A 1100 22.60 -11.99 12.26
CA THR A 1100 22.43 -10.66 11.68
C THR A 1100 22.31 -9.66 12.83
N LEU A 1101 23.09 -8.59 12.73
CA LEU A 1101 23.23 -7.59 13.76
C LEU A 1101 22.44 -6.33 13.38
N SER A 1102 21.84 -5.69 14.37
CA SER A 1102 21.29 -4.35 14.23
C SER A 1102 21.39 -3.59 15.55
N ALA A 1103 21.29 -2.27 15.51
CA ALA A 1103 21.18 -1.44 16.70
C ALA A 1103 20.11 -0.37 16.53
N ARG A 1104 19.34 -0.13 17.59
CA ARG A 1104 18.56 1.09 17.75
C ARG A 1104 19.52 2.20 18.21
N VAL A 1105 19.55 3.31 17.49
CA VAL A 1105 20.42 4.45 17.75
C VAL A 1105 19.61 5.74 17.74
N LYS A 1106 20.04 6.73 18.52
CA LYS A 1106 19.44 8.08 18.50
C LYS A 1106 20.25 8.99 17.60
N LYS A 1107 19.69 9.29 16.42
CA LYS A 1107 20.25 10.29 15.52
C LYS A 1107 20.07 11.70 16.09
N HIS A 1108 21.05 12.59 15.87
CA HIS A 1108 21.06 13.95 16.41
C HIS A 1108 22.03 14.86 15.61
N PRO A 1109 21.87 16.20 15.66
CA PRO A 1109 22.79 17.15 15.00
C PRO A 1109 24.26 17.11 15.42
N ASP A 1110 24.61 16.39 16.49
CA ASP A 1110 25.97 16.39 17.08
C ASP A 1110 26.64 15.01 17.03
N ARG A 1111 26.17 14.13 16.15
CA ARG A 1111 26.61 12.74 16.09
C ARG A 1111 27.70 12.49 15.06
N GLY A 1112 28.61 11.59 15.41
CA GLY A 1112 29.63 11.08 14.52
C GLY A 1112 29.16 9.94 13.60
N THR A 1113 30.07 9.52 12.74
CA THR A 1113 29.97 8.30 11.95
C THR A 1113 30.90 7.25 12.55
N ALA A 1114 30.38 6.07 12.88
CA ALA A 1114 31.14 5.03 13.56
C ALA A 1114 31.12 3.69 12.82
N GLN A 1115 32.29 3.04 12.75
CA GLN A 1115 32.46 1.67 12.25
C GLN A 1115 32.39 0.68 13.41
N LEU A 1116 31.59 -0.38 13.25
CA LEU A 1116 31.58 -1.51 14.17
C LEU A 1116 32.77 -2.44 13.89
N TYR A 1117 33.46 -2.83 14.95
CA TYR A 1117 34.41 -3.94 15.00
C TYR A 1117 33.92 -4.95 16.03
N ILE A 1118 34.01 -6.23 15.69
CA ILE A 1118 33.77 -7.34 16.62
C ILE A 1118 35.05 -8.13 16.77
N ASP A 1119 35.55 -8.21 18.00
CA ASP A 1119 36.84 -8.86 18.33
C ASP A 1119 37.98 -8.38 17.39
N GLY A 1120 37.99 -7.07 17.08
CA GLY A 1120 38.96 -6.43 16.20
C GLY A 1120 38.67 -6.53 14.69
N ILE A 1121 37.62 -7.24 14.26
CA ILE A 1121 37.27 -7.42 12.84
C ILE A 1121 36.12 -6.48 12.44
N VAL A 1122 36.30 -5.73 11.36
CA VAL A 1122 35.28 -4.83 10.77
C VAL A 1122 33.99 -5.58 10.42
N GLN A 1123 32.84 -4.99 10.75
CA GLN A 1123 31.51 -5.53 10.43
C GLN A 1123 30.64 -4.50 9.70
N GLY A 1124 29.99 -4.90 8.61
CA GLY A 1124 29.04 -4.05 7.89
C GLY A 1124 29.65 -2.73 7.39
N ASN A 1125 28.78 -1.73 7.22
CA ASN A 1125 29.15 -0.36 6.86
C ASN A 1125 29.26 0.51 8.12
N PRO A 1126 30.02 1.63 8.08
CA PRO A 1126 29.92 2.65 9.10
C PRO A 1126 28.49 3.19 9.23
N VAL A 1127 28.06 3.49 10.44
CA VAL A 1127 26.76 4.09 10.75
C VAL A 1127 26.93 5.59 10.96
N ASP A 1128 26.31 6.39 10.10
CA ASP A 1128 26.18 7.82 10.31
C ASP A 1128 24.96 8.11 11.21
N GLN A 1129 25.23 8.57 12.43
CA GLN A 1129 24.19 8.93 13.39
C GLN A 1129 23.76 10.41 13.28
N TYR A 1130 24.28 11.18 12.31
CA TYR A 1130 23.83 12.55 12.10
C TYR A 1130 22.39 12.61 11.57
N GLN A 1131 21.61 13.54 12.11
CA GLN A 1131 20.33 13.99 11.55
C GLN A 1131 20.01 15.39 12.08
N SER A 1132 19.49 16.29 11.24
CA SER A 1132 19.15 17.66 11.64
C SER A 1132 18.05 17.72 12.71
N THR A 1133 17.15 16.75 12.71
CA THR A 1133 16.09 16.58 13.72
C THR A 1133 16.34 15.29 14.49
N PRO A 1134 16.41 15.32 15.83
CA PRO A 1134 16.64 14.11 16.61
C PRO A 1134 15.54 13.06 16.41
N GLY A 1135 15.92 11.78 16.40
CA GLY A 1135 14.97 10.68 16.24
C GLY A 1135 15.64 9.32 16.41
N TYR A 1136 14.83 8.27 16.56
CA TYR A 1136 15.32 6.91 16.72
C TYR A 1136 15.19 6.13 15.43
N THR A 1137 16.18 5.28 15.16
CA THR A 1137 16.11 4.35 14.04
C THR A 1137 16.86 3.08 14.36
N VAL A 1138 16.39 1.97 13.82
CA VAL A 1138 17.11 0.70 13.86
C VAL A 1138 17.91 0.57 12.57
N VAL A 1139 19.24 0.45 12.72
CA VAL A 1139 20.18 0.27 11.62
C VAL A 1139 20.73 -1.15 11.62
N GLY A 1140 20.85 -1.77 10.45
CA GLY A 1140 21.58 -3.02 10.28
C GLY A 1140 23.08 -2.80 10.40
N LEU A 1141 23.78 -3.78 10.99
CA LEU A 1141 25.22 -3.77 11.21
C LEU A 1141 25.94 -4.93 10.49
N GLY A 1142 25.21 -5.66 9.63
CA GLY A 1142 25.71 -6.78 8.85
C GLY A 1142 25.57 -8.15 9.54
N ASN A 1143 26.15 -9.17 8.93
CA ASN A 1143 26.14 -10.55 9.43
C ASN A 1143 27.50 -10.90 10.03
N VAL A 1144 27.50 -11.59 11.17
CA VAL A 1144 28.72 -12.12 11.80
C VAL A 1144 28.52 -13.60 12.15
N THR A 1145 29.58 -14.39 12.05
CA THR A 1145 29.59 -15.79 12.52
C THR A 1145 30.50 -15.91 13.72
N PHE A 1146 29.93 -16.22 14.88
CA PHE A 1146 30.69 -16.52 16.09
C PHE A 1146 31.02 -18.01 16.12
N SER A 1147 32.31 -18.35 16.10
CA SER A 1147 32.78 -19.75 16.18
C SER A 1147 32.63 -20.35 17.59
N SER A 1148 32.46 -19.52 18.61
CA SER A 1148 32.29 -19.92 20.01
C SER A 1148 31.34 -18.98 20.76
N ALA A 1149 30.64 -19.53 21.75
CA ALA A 1149 29.88 -18.74 22.72
C ALA A 1149 30.80 -17.95 23.67
N GLY A 1150 30.21 -17.06 24.46
CA GLY A 1150 30.85 -16.24 25.48
C GLY A 1150 30.90 -14.75 25.11
N ASN A 1151 31.63 -13.99 25.94
CA ASN A 1151 31.80 -12.56 25.77
C ASN A 1151 32.57 -12.22 24.49
N LYS A 1152 32.07 -11.24 23.75
CA LYS A 1152 32.62 -10.69 22.51
C LYS A 1152 32.72 -9.17 22.66
N GLN A 1153 33.72 -8.57 22.03
CA GLN A 1153 33.96 -7.12 22.12
C GLN A 1153 33.37 -6.40 20.92
N PHE A 1154 32.38 -5.55 21.16
CA PHE A 1154 31.70 -4.74 20.15
C PHE A 1154 32.20 -3.31 20.25
N LYS A 1155 33.15 -2.93 19.39
CA LYS A 1155 33.76 -1.60 19.38
C LYS A 1155 33.18 -0.74 18.27
N PHE A 1156 32.61 0.40 18.65
CA PHE A 1156 32.15 1.45 17.74
C PHE A 1156 33.22 2.54 17.71
N GLN A 1157 33.96 2.62 16.60
CA GLN A 1157 35.05 3.57 16.41
C GLN A 1157 34.67 4.67 15.43
N ILE A 1158 34.92 5.94 15.80
CA ILE A 1158 34.67 7.10 14.96
C ILE A 1158 35.57 7.07 13.73
N THR A 1159 34.95 7.10 12.55
CA THR A 1159 35.62 7.19 11.24
C THR A 1159 35.49 8.56 10.58
N GLY A 1160 34.61 9.41 11.11
CA GLY A 1160 34.36 10.76 10.59
C GLY A 1160 33.06 11.33 11.12
N LYS A 1161 32.57 12.39 10.48
CA LYS A 1161 31.22 12.94 10.70
C LYS A 1161 30.73 13.68 9.46
N ASP A 1162 29.41 13.73 9.26
CA ASP A 1162 28.82 14.65 8.28
C ASP A 1162 29.33 16.07 8.56
N PRO A 1163 29.71 16.86 7.53
CA PRO A 1163 30.15 18.24 7.69
C PRO A 1163 29.18 19.12 8.49
N SER A 1164 27.89 18.81 8.43
CA SER A 1164 26.81 19.50 9.13
C SER A 1164 26.68 19.11 10.60
N SER A 1165 27.34 18.04 11.03
CA SER A 1165 27.31 17.59 12.42
C SER A 1165 28.17 18.48 13.32
N GLY A 1166 27.66 18.88 14.48
CA GLY A 1166 28.38 19.73 15.43
C GLY A 1166 29.49 19.00 16.20
N ASN A 1167 29.44 17.66 16.32
CA ASN A 1167 30.37 16.90 17.16
C ASN A 1167 30.52 15.42 16.69
N PHE A 1168 31.35 14.63 17.39
CA PHE A 1168 31.60 13.20 17.12
C PHE A 1168 30.89 12.26 18.10
N THR A 1169 29.93 12.77 18.88
CA THR A 1169 29.27 11.96 19.91
C THR A 1169 28.51 10.77 19.32
N LEU A 1170 28.30 9.70 20.10
CA LEU A 1170 27.42 8.58 19.76
C LEU A 1170 26.32 8.44 20.81
N ALA A 1171 25.15 7.94 20.41
CA ALA A 1171 24.07 7.59 21.33
C ALA A 1171 23.44 6.27 20.91
N ASN A 1172 23.82 5.20 21.62
CA ASN A 1172 23.39 3.84 21.36
C ASN A 1172 22.34 3.44 22.41
N ASP A 1173 21.24 2.85 21.93
CA ASP A 1173 20.08 2.48 22.74
C ASP A 1173 20.05 0.98 22.98
N LYS A 1174 19.79 0.21 21.92
CA LYS A 1174 19.69 -1.25 22.00
C LYS A 1174 20.47 -1.95 20.91
N LEU A 1175 21.22 -2.98 21.27
CA LEU A 1175 21.84 -3.94 20.36
C LEU A 1175 20.94 -5.16 20.18
N ILE A 1176 20.77 -5.59 18.93
CA ILE A 1176 19.87 -6.69 18.55
C ILE A 1176 20.65 -7.70 17.72
N LEU A 1177 20.67 -8.94 18.20
CA LEU A 1177 21.33 -10.09 17.58
C LEU A 1177 20.28 -11.11 17.15
N THR A 1178 19.98 -11.17 15.85
CA THR A 1178 19.03 -12.13 15.27
C THR A 1178 19.78 -13.32 14.71
N ARG A 1179 19.63 -14.48 15.34
CA ARG A 1179 20.30 -15.71 14.88
C ARG A 1179 19.63 -16.25 13.61
N VAL A 1180 20.41 -16.45 12.55
CA VAL A 1180 19.92 -16.86 11.22
C VAL A 1180 19.67 -18.38 11.16
N ASN A 1181 20.55 -19.18 11.79
CA ASN A 1181 20.47 -20.65 11.84
C ASN A 1181 20.72 -21.19 13.25
#